data_AF-A0A7X9AA10-F1
#
_entry.id   AF-A0A7X9AA10-F1
#
_cell.length_a   1.000
_cell.length_b   1.000
_cell.length_c   1.000
_cell.angle_alpha   90.00
_cell.angle_beta   90.00
_cell.angle_gamma   90.00
#
_symmetry.space_group_name_H-M   'P 1'
#
loop_
_entity.id
_entity.type
_entity.pdbx_description
1 polymer ?
#
loop_
_entity_poly.entity_id
_entity_poly.type
_entity_poly.pdbx_seq_one_letter_code
_entity_poly.pdbx_strand_id
1 'polypeptide(L)'
;MKFVCAFFAICGISLALGNTPSTHAGDLLFLAHFNQSIEPEVGNYDGMIRQAEITSQTLGYPFQDSVPRAEALNAGRRNSFLAFPAAGNFSTEAGTLQMLVKPQWRMDSYGHCVFFKLVFDNSNHKGSFLGINSFYLQKSPKQQVISLVQDGNSRNGNISANIPDSMDNWLHLAATWDAAKQVFCLYINGELQGSNKFRPMTKQPVEFTLGSPTTHNAQALIDEVRILKRALTAEEIRRDYEYIRSGREFSAGDAGEPRPLMTFDPIPVEKTDTGLAAQLLPIEFPAMQTNDQIVLDGVIDEPAWMNQTPITALGHRNANSKLPPPTEIRLLYHQDALLISAVLFNPDMTNHLARYDQNDQAIYSDECLEFFLDLSGSNEEFYQFAVNSIGAVYDAKGGNSRWNGRGVKVATKRFSDRWTVEMQIPFAALNRPTPLPGEFWGVRLGREHHHGTPAVSIPVVQSGSFNQRHYLGKLVFTAGTGDANRELTCKNNHFLLGVNRLNLQLKGSWPEEIIVQSSLFANDNKLFETLSSKFSYLEHLSVPVTVSDDRVCRIVLQVQDSQKKTLGTVVLNRDFPYVHPGLSELGKEAAALLESLGQLRTLSHPIYQGACQSLQRIQLAISQFQSQMEQAIAADKTVPLDEIEKITSLANGFQHFRRKNQYLLWEVSPWENGSPTALPGKDYQFTRTIKFSQASNEREAKAFVLSGLLCGPRLDLRIVPRSSNVRNKPFLASHHFEVYAEPFINHLGDLLTAPLVQNSGNIVTVTPGEAIRVWIVFNSRGLPPGDYNTTVEIKPLYDFSRATESIDVDIKVWNFTLPETRDWPIDAFFWGPNNFDNDEVAMLRLMHSRHVKWGWTKSLLYTRGVERENQRGKLPEGQLFNPELVLNANQEFFHTAKELGMRIVFGWGTCNSLEWHQLMAGRLKKLGFGPGDFIFKSMIRDEFVKSDIPTNAALRKVILDAKEDWVFQAVYLSTPPPTGATLEDIEEAGLTDFFKNWAVISGFFSNSPEEGHRIAKFFRDRGCTVWVYRCNTAMSTLPILDYYRFLPWLAHTMNLPGFAIWTCMAGGGGDDGFDFRDGYDDGITRRDLHKKPVPSKHLEAVSEGLEDIAYIVKLKELLAQAGDSLPPEKKTYLHNMISVRLPEIMNNCSQSEVDAWRQEVGEAIDALSKKAMQPN
;
A
#
# COMPACT_ATOMS: atom_id res chain seq x y z
N MET A 1 43.02 -51.24 35.07
CA MET A 1 42.96 -51.93 33.75
C MET A 1 41.55 -52.47 33.58
N LYS A 2 40.81 -52.33 32.48
CA LYS A 2 40.95 -51.67 31.19
C LYS A 2 39.55 -51.85 30.52
N PHE A 3 39.15 -50.90 29.68
CA PHE A 3 38.29 -51.05 28.48
C PHE A 3 36.74 -51.01 28.57
N VAL A 4 36.19 -49.92 27.98
CA VAL A 4 35.25 -49.90 26.82
C VAL A 4 33.80 -49.40 27.03
N CYS A 5 33.49 -48.42 26.18
CA CYS A 5 32.22 -47.98 25.58
C CYS A 5 31.31 -46.96 26.30
N ALA A 6 31.48 -45.72 25.81
CA ALA A 6 30.45 -44.88 25.21
C ALA A 6 29.39 -44.25 26.13
N PHE A 7 29.76 -43.08 26.66
CA PHE A 7 28.86 -42.01 27.08
C PHE A 7 29.41 -40.67 26.56
N PHE A 8 28.51 -39.80 26.08
CA PHE A 8 28.56 -38.33 26.07
C PHE A 8 29.93 -37.61 26.02
N ALA A 9 30.11 -36.74 25.02
CA ALA A 9 31.03 -35.61 25.12
C ALA A 9 30.39 -34.33 24.58
N ILE A 10 30.02 -33.47 25.53
CA ILE A 10 29.81 -32.03 25.39
C ILE A 10 31.18 -31.34 25.23
N CYS A 11 31.22 -30.37 24.32
CA CYS A 11 32.12 -29.21 24.18
C CYS A 11 33.63 -29.33 24.45
N GLY A 12 34.41 -28.94 23.44
CA GLY A 12 35.55 -28.04 23.65
C GLY A 12 36.73 -28.21 22.70
N ILE A 13 37.00 -27.14 21.95
CA ILE A 13 38.28 -26.73 21.33
C ILE A 13 38.44 -27.04 19.82
N SER A 14 38.15 -25.98 19.05
CA SER A 14 38.92 -25.36 17.95
C SER A 14 39.78 -26.21 17.01
N LEU A 15 39.56 -26.00 15.70
CA LEU A 15 40.47 -25.93 14.54
C LEU A 15 39.72 -26.54 13.33
N ALA A 16 38.98 -25.77 12.53
CA ALA A 16 39.55 -24.86 11.54
C ALA A 16 38.62 -23.66 11.24
N LEU A 17 38.71 -22.59 12.03
CA LEU A 17 38.46 -21.25 11.51
C LEU A 17 39.75 -20.82 10.83
N GLY A 18 39.93 -21.19 9.56
CA GLY A 18 41.17 -21.00 8.83
C GLY A 18 40.92 -20.41 7.45
N ASN A 19 41.13 -19.10 7.33
CA ASN A 19 41.23 -18.33 6.09
C ASN A 19 39.92 -18.23 5.29
N THR A 20 38.97 -17.41 5.74
CA THR A 20 37.96 -16.79 4.87
C THR A 20 38.31 -15.31 4.63
N PRO A 21 38.00 -14.74 3.46
CA PRO A 21 38.28 -13.33 3.16
C PRO A 21 37.55 -12.42 4.14
N SER A 22 38.08 -11.22 4.38
CA SER A 22 37.53 -10.24 5.34
C SER A 22 36.25 -9.53 4.86
N THR A 23 35.48 -10.14 3.96
CA THR A 23 34.37 -9.50 3.24
C THR A 23 33.05 -9.62 4.00
N HIS A 24 32.51 -8.50 4.48
CA HIS A 24 31.10 -8.40 4.83
C HIS A 24 30.29 -7.95 3.60
N ALA A 25 29.10 -8.52 3.38
CA ALA A 25 28.30 -8.27 2.16
C ALA A 25 27.98 -6.78 1.90
N GLY A 26 27.93 -5.94 2.95
CA GLY A 26 27.71 -4.49 2.82
C GLY A 26 28.95 -3.67 2.46
N ASP A 27 30.13 -4.29 2.41
CA ASP A 27 31.41 -3.60 2.18
C ASP A 27 31.91 -3.73 0.73
N LEU A 28 31.40 -4.64 -0.08
CA LEU A 28 31.88 -4.85 -1.45
C LEU A 28 31.32 -3.79 -2.40
N LEU A 29 32.20 -3.03 -3.06
CA LEU A 29 31.82 -2.04 -4.07
C LEU A 29 32.07 -2.54 -5.50
N PHE A 30 33.12 -3.33 -5.71
CA PHE A 30 33.46 -3.86 -7.03
C PHE A 30 34.15 -5.21 -6.91
N LEU A 31 33.79 -6.17 -7.77
CA LEU A 31 34.43 -7.47 -7.89
C LEU A 31 34.50 -7.89 -9.36
N ALA A 32 35.68 -8.29 -9.82
CA ALA A 32 35.89 -8.84 -11.15
C ALA A 32 36.92 -9.98 -11.12
N HIS A 33 36.51 -11.15 -11.60
CA HIS A 33 37.37 -12.28 -11.92
C HIS A 33 37.45 -12.40 -13.44
N PHE A 34 38.64 -12.37 -14.01
CA PHE A 34 38.82 -12.54 -15.45
C PHE A 34 39.07 -14.03 -15.70
N ASN A 35 37.98 -14.77 -15.95
CA ASN A 35 38.00 -16.23 -16.16
C ASN A 35 38.00 -16.62 -17.67
N GLN A 36 38.13 -15.63 -18.55
CA GLN A 36 38.24 -15.78 -20.00
C GLN A 36 39.19 -14.72 -20.54
N SER A 37 39.85 -15.01 -21.67
CA SER A 37 40.73 -14.04 -22.31
C SER A 37 39.95 -12.80 -22.73
N ILE A 38 40.18 -11.69 -22.03
CA ILE A 38 39.65 -10.39 -22.44
C ILE A 38 40.82 -9.58 -22.98
N GLU A 39 40.82 -9.36 -24.30
CA GLU A 39 41.64 -8.36 -24.95
C GLU A 39 40.82 -7.06 -25.09
N PRO A 40 41.14 -5.98 -24.35
CA PRO A 40 40.46 -4.70 -24.53
C PRO A 40 40.74 -4.15 -25.94
N GLU A 41 39.70 -3.84 -26.70
CA GLU A 41 39.83 -3.25 -28.03
C GLU A 41 40.46 -1.85 -27.97
N VAL A 42 41.36 -1.56 -28.91
CA VAL A 42 42.01 -0.25 -29.02
C VAL A 42 41.03 0.74 -29.63
N GLY A 43 40.51 1.64 -28.80
CA GLY A 43 39.85 2.87 -29.23
C GLY A 43 38.45 2.70 -29.80
N ASN A 44 37.47 2.52 -28.93
CA ASN A 44 36.15 3.12 -29.14
C ASN A 44 35.51 3.47 -27.78
N TYR A 45 35.09 4.73 -27.65
CA TYR A 45 34.52 5.29 -26.43
C TYR A 45 33.05 4.90 -26.20
N ASP A 46 32.43 4.28 -27.21
CA ASP A 46 31.07 3.79 -27.16
C ASP A 46 31.07 2.26 -27.19
N GLY A 47 30.49 1.66 -26.15
CA GLY A 47 29.92 0.31 -26.26
C GLY A 47 30.51 -0.79 -25.39
N MET A 48 31.51 -0.56 -24.52
CA MET A 48 32.04 -1.64 -23.67
C MET A 48 31.78 -1.43 -22.18
N ILE A 49 30.85 -2.26 -21.66
CA ILE A 49 30.66 -2.71 -20.27
C ILE A 49 30.65 -1.61 -19.20
N ARG A 50 29.48 -0.97 -18.98
CA ARG A 50 29.24 -0.04 -17.86
C ARG A 50 28.74 -0.70 -16.57
N GLN A 51 28.68 -2.03 -16.50
CA GLN A 51 28.36 -2.78 -15.29
C GLN A 51 29.19 -4.06 -15.28
N ALA A 52 30.08 -4.23 -14.30
CA ALA A 52 30.83 -5.48 -14.13
C ALA A 52 30.18 -6.36 -13.07
N GLU A 53 29.91 -7.61 -13.44
CA GLU A 53 29.93 -8.75 -12.54
C GLU A 53 30.48 -9.91 -13.39
N ILE A 54 31.77 -10.24 -13.25
CA ILE A 54 32.34 -11.42 -13.92
C ILE A 54 32.76 -12.40 -12.84
N THR A 55 31.90 -13.39 -12.58
CA THR A 55 32.16 -14.55 -11.73
C THR A 55 31.59 -15.81 -12.38
N SER A 56 32.27 -16.96 -12.27
CA SER A 56 31.73 -18.30 -12.60
C SER A 56 31.36 -19.12 -11.36
N GLN A 57 31.58 -18.58 -10.15
CA GLN A 57 31.34 -19.17 -8.81
C GLN A 57 31.72 -20.65 -8.62
N THR A 58 32.64 -21.18 -9.43
CA THR A 58 32.81 -22.64 -9.54
C THR A 58 34.18 -23.15 -9.11
N LEU A 59 35.28 -22.39 -9.21
CA LEU A 59 36.63 -22.70 -8.66
C LEU A 59 37.63 -21.61 -9.07
N GLY A 60 38.41 -21.06 -8.13
CA GLY A 60 39.48 -20.10 -8.42
C GLY A 60 40.76 -20.72 -8.96
N TYR A 61 41.52 -19.96 -9.74
CA TYR A 61 42.76 -20.40 -10.38
C TYR A 61 43.85 -20.73 -9.33
N PRO A 62 44.54 -21.90 -9.41
CA PRO A 62 45.66 -22.19 -8.51
C PRO A 62 46.94 -21.42 -8.89
N PHE A 63 47.65 -20.94 -7.87
CA PHE A 63 48.97 -20.28 -7.90
C PHE A 63 50.13 -21.17 -8.39
N GLN A 64 49.89 -22.28 -9.10
CA GLN A 64 50.95 -23.18 -9.55
C GLN A 64 51.32 -22.97 -11.02
N ASP A 65 52.47 -22.30 -11.23
CA ASP A 65 53.41 -22.45 -12.33
C ASP A 65 52.82 -22.81 -13.70
N SER A 66 52.10 -21.87 -14.31
CA SER A 66 51.92 -21.90 -15.74
C SER A 66 52.25 -20.57 -16.41
N VAL A 67 53.04 -20.67 -17.49
CA VAL A 67 53.09 -19.81 -18.68
C VAL A 67 51.85 -18.92 -18.79
N PRO A 68 51.91 -17.62 -19.19
CA PRO A 68 50.71 -16.81 -19.35
C PRO A 68 49.64 -17.58 -20.13
N ARG A 69 48.59 -18.02 -19.43
CA ARG A 69 47.44 -18.68 -20.04
C ARG A 69 46.46 -17.61 -20.52
N ALA A 70 45.58 -18.02 -21.43
CA ALA A 70 44.72 -17.11 -22.16
C ALA A 70 43.77 -16.32 -21.23
N GLU A 71 43.43 -16.81 -20.03
CA GLU A 71 42.20 -16.41 -19.36
C GLU A 71 42.17 -15.09 -18.54
N ALA A 72 43.23 -14.29 -18.42
CA ALA A 72 43.22 -13.03 -17.62
C ALA A 72 43.01 -11.74 -18.46
N LEU A 73 42.78 -10.58 -17.82
CA LEU A 73 42.74 -9.28 -18.51
C LEU A 73 44.15 -8.93 -19.04
N ASN A 74 44.30 -8.95 -20.36
CA ASN A 74 45.58 -8.59 -21.00
C ASN A 74 45.66 -7.08 -21.27
N ALA A 75 46.11 -6.32 -20.28
CA ALA A 75 46.39 -4.88 -20.40
C ALA A 75 47.82 -4.60 -20.95
N GLY A 76 48.35 -5.53 -21.75
CA GLY A 76 49.70 -5.51 -22.30
C GLY A 76 49.86 -4.78 -23.64
N ARG A 77 48.79 -4.36 -24.32
CA ARG A 77 48.85 -3.63 -25.61
C ARG A 77 48.70 -2.12 -25.44
N ARG A 78 49.36 -1.32 -26.30
CA ARG A 78 49.29 0.15 -26.27
C ARG A 78 47.83 0.61 -26.38
N ASN A 79 47.41 1.53 -25.49
CA ASN A 79 46.03 2.05 -25.38
C ASN A 79 44.96 1.00 -25.00
N SER A 80 45.36 -0.14 -24.41
CA SER A 80 44.42 -1.16 -23.92
C SER A 80 44.06 -0.88 -22.46
N PHE A 81 42.78 -0.63 -22.18
CA PHE A 81 42.24 -0.41 -20.84
C PHE A 81 40.74 -0.77 -20.78
N LEU A 82 40.24 -1.06 -19.58
CA LEU A 82 38.80 -1.10 -19.27
C LEU A 82 38.46 0.09 -18.37
N ALA A 83 37.30 0.69 -18.57
CA ALA A 83 36.78 1.78 -17.73
C ALA A 83 35.45 1.37 -17.11
N PHE A 84 35.29 1.62 -15.81
CA PHE A 84 34.07 1.34 -15.07
C PHE A 84 33.56 2.63 -14.42
N PRO A 85 32.22 2.82 -14.31
CA PRO A 85 31.68 3.97 -13.60
C PRO A 85 32.13 3.92 -12.14
N ALA A 86 32.56 5.05 -11.58
CA ALA A 86 33.00 5.10 -10.19
C ALA A 86 31.81 5.19 -9.21
N ALA A 87 30.67 5.74 -9.66
CA ALA A 87 29.44 5.77 -8.87
C ALA A 87 29.01 4.35 -8.48
N GLY A 88 28.87 4.09 -7.18
CA GLY A 88 28.54 2.76 -6.63
C GLY A 88 29.72 1.78 -6.53
N ASN A 89 30.78 1.96 -7.33
CA ASN A 89 31.91 1.02 -7.39
C ASN A 89 33.18 1.53 -6.67
N PHE A 90 33.23 2.80 -6.25
CA PHE A 90 34.34 3.39 -5.52
C PHE A 90 33.84 4.39 -4.47
N SER A 91 34.50 4.44 -3.32
CA SER A 91 34.20 5.36 -2.22
C SER A 91 35.35 6.33 -1.99
N THR A 92 35.09 7.63 -1.98
CA THR A 92 36.12 8.67 -1.75
C THR A 92 36.41 8.91 -0.27
N GLU A 93 35.56 8.40 0.64
CA GLU A 93 35.70 8.56 2.10
C GLU A 93 36.64 7.53 2.72
N ALA A 94 36.53 6.27 2.29
CA ALA A 94 37.41 5.17 2.71
C ALA A 94 37.28 4.01 1.72
N GLY A 95 38.30 3.16 1.66
CA GLY A 95 38.20 1.94 0.87
C GLY A 95 39.49 1.12 0.79
N THR A 96 39.36 -0.02 0.11
CA THR A 96 40.45 -0.95 -0.19
C THR A 96 40.36 -1.35 -1.66
N LEU A 97 41.46 -1.26 -2.40
CA LEU A 97 41.63 -1.83 -3.74
C LEU A 97 42.59 -3.02 -3.62
N GLN A 98 42.23 -4.17 -4.17
CA GLN A 98 43.10 -5.35 -4.29
C GLN A 98 43.05 -5.88 -5.72
N MET A 99 44.18 -6.37 -6.21
CA MET A 99 44.29 -7.02 -7.52
C MET A 99 45.50 -7.94 -7.59
N LEU A 100 45.42 -8.95 -8.44
CA LEU A 100 46.57 -9.70 -8.93
C LEU A 100 47.11 -9.08 -10.21
N VAL A 101 48.43 -8.92 -10.28
CA VAL A 101 49.14 -8.36 -11.43
C VAL A 101 50.29 -9.29 -11.79
N LYS A 102 50.29 -9.86 -13.00
CA LYS A 102 51.42 -10.61 -13.55
C LYS A 102 52.25 -9.71 -14.46
N PRO A 103 53.50 -9.41 -14.12
CA PRO A 103 54.36 -8.58 -14.95
C PRO A 103 54.54 -9.11 -16.38
N GLN A 104 54.39 -8.23 -17.38
CA GLN A 104 54.84 -8.42 -18.77
C GLN A 104 55.74 -7.27 -19.24
N TRP A 105 56.10 -6.35 -18.33
CA TRP A 105 56.91 -5.17 -18.64
C TRP A 105 58.37 -5.53 -18.83
N ARG A 106 59.03 -4.81 -19.74
CA ARG A 106 60.49 -4.94 -19.92
C ARG A 106 61.22 -4.14 -18.85
N MET A 107 62.33 -4.70 -18.33
CA MET A 107 63.12 -4.08 -17.27
C MET A 107 63.76 -2.74 -17.68
N ASP A 108 63.97 -2.53 -18.99
CA ASP A 108 64.56 -1.37 -19.65
C ASP A 108 63.54 -0.43 -20.33
N SER A 109 62.24 -0.70 -20.15
CA SER A 109 61.13 0.08 -20.72
C SER A 109 61.11 1.53 -20.22
N TYR A 110 60.99 2.48 -21.14
CA TYR A 110 60.97 3.94 -20.88
C TYR A 110 59.63 4.47 -20.33
N GLY A 111 58.63 3.59 -20.12
CA GLY A 111 57.23 3.97 -19.88
C GLY A 111 56.67 3.74 -18.49
N HIS A 112 55.58 4.46 -18.15
CA HIS A 112 54.78 4.27 -16.94
C HIS A 112 53.82 3.08 -17.09
N CYS A 113 53.92 2.01 -16.32
CA CYS A 113 52.93 0.92 -16.44
C CYS A 113 51.78 1.13 -15.45
N VAL A 114 50.64 1.67 -15.89
CA VAL A 114 49.51 2.01 -15.01
C VAL A 114 48.55 0.83 -14.90
N PHE A 115 48.33 0.34 -13.69
CA PHE A 115 47.40 -0.77 -13.41
C PHE A 115 46.00 -0.26 -13.10
N PHE A 116 45.91 0.81 -12.29
CA PHE A 116 44.65 1.42 -11.86
C PHE A 116 44.74 2.93 -11.89
N LYS A 117 43.68 3.63 -12.30
CA LYS A 117 43.59 5.10 -12.24
C LYS A 117 42.15 5.57 -12.04
N LEU A 118 41.94 6.59 -11.21
CA LEU A 118 40.67 7.34 -11.19
C LEU A 118 40.60 8.41 -12.28
N VAL A 119 39.42 8.57 -12.87
CA VAL A 119 39.09 9.55 -13.91
C VAL A 119 38.00 10.49 -13.37
N PHE A 120 38.26 11.79 -13.40
CA PHE A 120 37.36 12.84 -12.88
C PHE A 120 36.68 13.65 -13.99
N ASP A 121 37.08 13.43 -15.24
CA ASP A 121 36.50 14.04 -16.43
C ASP A 121 36.64 13.03 -17.57
N ASN A 122 35.52 12.40 -17.93
CA ASN A 122 35.48 11.38 -18.97
C ASN A 122 35.45 11.98 -20.38
N SER A 123 35.49 13.32 -20.56
CA SER A 123 35.80 13.91 -21.86
C SER A 123 37.30 13.92 -22.16
N ASN A 124 38.13 13.61 -21.14
CA ASN A 124 39.58 13.63 -21.21
C ASN A 124 40.22 12.57 -20.31
N HIS A 125 40.18 11.28 -20.70
CA HIS A 125 40.92 10.22 -19.98
C HIS A 125 42.45 10.43 -20.00
N LYS A 126 42.96 11.34 -20.85
CA LYS A 126 44.36 11.79 -20.85
C LYS A 126 44.69 12.78 -19.71
N GLY A 127 43.68 13.27 -18.99
CA GLY A 127 43.80 14.27 -17.93
C GLY A 127 44.61 13.81 -16.70
N SER A 128 45.31 14.80 -16.11
CA SER A 128 46.05 14.86 -14.86
C SER A 128 46.58 13.55 -14.24
N PHE A 129 47.80 13.17 -14.63
CA PHE A 129 48.73 12.42 -13.75
C PHE A 129 49.39 13.33 -12.69
N LEU A 130 49.07 14.63 -12.72
CA LEU A 130 49.66 15.71 -11.94
C LEU A 130 48.56 16.70 -11.58
N GLY A 131 48.13 16.75 -10.32
CA GLY A 131 47.03 17.65 -9.90
C GLY A 131 46.24 17.17 -8.68
N ILE A 132 45.37 18.05 -8.20
CA ILE A 132 44.42 17.80 -7.12
C ILE A 132 43.48 16.67 -7.56
N ASN A 133 43.27 15.67 -6.69
CA ASN A 133 42.45 14.45 -6.89
C ASN A 133 43.08 13.29 -7.66
N SER A 134 44.33 13.38 -8.14
CA SER A 134 44.94 12.22 -8.81
C SER A 134 45.03 11.01 -7.87
N PHE A 135 44.60 9.83 -8.31
CA PHE A 135 44.73 8.56 -7.58
C PHE A 135 45.03 7.44 -8.57
N TYR A 136 46.23 6.86 -8.51
CA TYR A 136 46.64 5.80 -9.44
C TYR A 136 47.70 4.87 -8.86
N LEU A 137 47.72 3.63 -9.36
CA LEU A 137 48.68 2.59 -9.04
C LEU A 137 49.45 2.21 -10.32
N GLN A 138 50.78 2.29 -10.26
CA GLN A 138 51.64 2.06 -11.43
C GLN A 138 52.97 1.40 -11.07
N LYS A 139 53.67 0.85 -12.07
CA LYS A 139 55.13 0.74 -12.05
C LYS A 139 55.76 2.04 -12.55
N SER A 140 56.71 2.56 -11.79
CA SER A 140 57.41 3.80 -12.15
C SER A 140 58.41 3.61 -13.31
N PRO A 141 58.56 4.62 -14.18
CA PRO A 141 59.46 4.56 -15.33
C PRO A 141 60.91 4.44 -14.89
N LYS A 142 61.71 3.62 -15.58
CA LYS A 142 63.14 3.38 -15.30
C LYS A 142 63.48 2.86 -13.89
N GLN A 143 62.47 2.44 -13.12
CA GLN A 143 62.64 1.95 -11.76
C GLN A 143 61.95 0.60 -11.58
N GLN A 144 62.48 -0.26 -10.73
CA GLN A 144 61.85 -1.51 -10.31
C GLN A 144 60.99 -1.28 -9.07
N VAL A 145 60.09 -0.30 -9.15
CA VAL A 145 59.21 0.05 -8.04
C VAL A 145 57.74 0.15 -8.48
N ILE A 146 56.85 -0.38 -7.66
CA ILE A 146 55.42 -0.08 -7.69
C ILE A 146 55.19 1.21 -6.93
N SER A 147 54.34 2.09 -7.42
CA SER A 147 54.02 3.39 -6.83
C SER A 147 52.52 3.61 -6.77
N LEU A 148 52.02 3.93 -5.58
CA LEU A 148 50.67 4.39 -5.33
C LEU A 148 50.72 5.89 -5.08
N VAL A 149 50.02 6.66 -5.92
CA VAL A 149 50.05 8.13 -5.87
C VAL A 149 48.67 8.68 -5.56
N GLN A 150 48.62 9.63 -4.62
CA GLN A 150 47.44 10.40 -4.23
C GLN A 150 47.82 11.90 -4.15
N ASP A 151 47.08 12.77 -4.85
CA ASP A 151 47.36 14.23 -4.93
C ASP A 151 48.79 14.56 -5.43
N GLY A 152 49.09 14.14 -6.67
CA GLY A 152 50.42 14.03 -7.27
C GLY A 152 51.14 15.35 -7.60
N ASN A 153 50.60 16.50 -7.20
CA ASN A 153 51.35 17.77 -7.22
C ASN A 153 52.22 17.98 -5.97
N SER A 154 52.08 17.15 -4.94
CA SER A 154 52.94 17.21 -3.77
C SER A 154 54.08 16.19 -3.89
N ARG A 155 55.34 16.60 -3.66
CA ARG A 155 56.49 15.67 -3.53
C ARG A 155 56.31 14.63 -2.39
N ASN A 156 55.19 14.66 -1.67
CA ASN A 156 54.88 13.88 -0.49
C ASN A 156 53.59 13.04 -0.63
N GLY A 157 52.99 12.90 -1.82
CA GLY A 157 51.75 12.14 -2.05
C GLY A 157 51.94 10.74 -2.67
N ASN A 158 53.13 10.14 -2.54
CA ASN A 158 53.49 8.87 -3.18
C ASN A 158 53.99 7.86 -2.15
N ILE A 159 53.67 6.59 -2.37
CA ILE A 159 54.29 5.44 -1.68
C ILE A 159 54.89 4.54 -2.76
N SER A 160 56.22 4.35 -2.72
CA SER A 160 56.93 3.50 -3.66
C SER A 160 57.59 2.32 -2.96
N ALA A 161 57.54 1.15 -3.57
CA ALA A 161 58.07 -0.11 -3.03
C ALA A 161 58.79 -0.90 -4.12
N ASN A 162 59.92 -1.53 -3.78
CA ASN A 162 60.65 -2.36 -4.73
C ASN A 162 59.80 -3.56 -5.17
N ILE A 163 59.86 -3.90 -6.45
CA ILE A 163 59.25 -5.12 -6.99
C ILE A 163 60.09 -6.31 -6.51
N PRO A 164 59.48 -7.41 -6.02
CA PRO A 164 60.19 -8.64 -5.65
C PRO A 164 61.00 -9.22 -6.82
N ASP A 165 62.13 -9.90 -6.53
CA ASP A 165 63.13 -10.35 -7.52
C ASP A 165 62.64 -11.35 -8.60
N SER A 166 61.37 -11.76 -8.59
CA SER A 166 60.79 -12.71 -9.55
C SER A 166 59.68 -12.07 -10.38
N MET A 167 59.95 -11.93 -11.68
CA MET A 167 59.02 -11.39 -12.69
C MET A 167 58.06 -12.44 -13.25
N ASP A 168 58.25 -13.72 -12.92
CA ASP A 168 57.46 -14.84 -13.43
C ASP A 168 56.20 -15.13 -12.59
N ASN A 169 56.10 -14.49 -11.41
CA ASN A 169 55.04 -14.71 -10.43
C ASN A 169 53.94 -13.63 -10.47
N TRP A 170 52.72 -14.01 -10.08
CA TRP A 170 51.64 -13.07 -9.80
C TRP A 170 51.96 -12.25 -8.54
N LEU A 171 51.78 -10.94 -8.62
CA LEU A 171 51.89 -10.01 -7.50
C LEU A 171 50.50 -9.66 -6.99
N HIS A 172 50.27 -9.81 -5.69
CA HIS A 172 49.09 -9.23 -5.05
C HIS A 172 49.39 -7.79 -4.67
N LEU A 173 48.72 -6.84 -5.32
CA LEU A 173 48.82 -5.42 -5.01
C LEU A 173 47.57 -4.98 -4.26
N ALA A 174 47.76 -4.30 -3.12
CA ALA A 174 46.64 -3.70 -2.39
C ALA A 174 46.91 -2.25 -2.00
N ALA A 175 45.87 -1.42 -2.06
CA ALA A 175 45.87 -0.04 -1.61
C ALA A 175 44.70 0.17 -0.65
N THR A 176 44.93 0.85 0.48
CA THR A 176 43.87 1.23 1.43
C THR A 176 43.89 2.73 1.63
N TRP A 177 42.73 3.36 1.84
CA TRP A 177 42.62 4.77 2.18
C TRP A 177 41.50 5.02 3.18
N ASP A 178 41.70 6.00 4.05
CA ASP A 178 40.75 6.46 5.04
C ASP A 178 40.88 7.99 5.17
N ALA A 179 39.91 8.72 4.64
CA ALA A 179 39.90 10.18 4.59
C ALA A 179 39.71 10.79 5.99
N ALA A 180 38.94 10.13 6.85
CA ALA A 180 38.72 10.56 8.23
C ALA A 180 40.02 10.46 9.04
N LYS A 181 40.80 9.40 8.85
CA LYS A 181 42.12 9.21 9.47
C LYS A 181 43.27 9.87 8.70
N GLN A 182 43.00 10.45 7.53
CA GLN A 182 43.99 11.06 6.64
C GLN A 182 45.17 10.14 6.31
N VAL A 183 44.92 8.85 6.08
CA VAL A 183 45.98 7.87 5.79
C VAL A 183 45.64 7.02 4.56
N PHE A 184 46.65 6.70 3.75
CA PHE A 184 46.58 5.65 2.75
C PHE A 184 47.85 4.79 2.78
N CYS A 185 47.72 3.52 2.42
CA CYS A 185 48.79 2.52 2.49
C CYS A 185 48.90 1.70 1.21
N LEU A 186 50.11 1.24 0.90
CA LEU A 186 50.41 0.30 -0.18
C LEU A 186 50.90 -1.02 0.42
N TYR A 187 50.36 -2.13 -0.07
CA TYR A 187 50.78 -3.49 0.27
C TYR A 187 51.17 -4.27 -0.99
N ILE A 188 52.17 -5.13 -0.86
CA ILE A 188 52.59 -6.07 -1.90
C ILE A 188 52.68 -7.45 -1.26
N ASN A 189 52.02 -8.44 -1.85
CA ASN A 189 51.99 -9.83 -1.37
C ASN A 189 51.58 -9.96 0.10
N GLY A 190 50.54 -9.23 0.50
CA GLY A 190 50.05 -9.22 1.87
C GLY A 190 50.83 -8.33 2.85
N GLU A 191 52.01 -7.83 2.47
CA GLU A 191 52.92 -7.08 3.36
C GLU A 191 52.85 -5.56 3.15
N LEU A 192 52.79 -4.81 4.25
CA LEU A 192 52.75 -3.34 4.22
C LEU A 192 54.09 -2.77 3.73
N GLN A 193 54.07 -2.03 2.63
CA GLN A 193 55.27 -1.40 2.06
C GLN A 193 55.46 0.04 2.54
N GLY A 194 54.36 0.72 2.89
CA GLY A 194 54.42 2.08 3.40
C GLY A 194 53.04 2.68 3.59
N SER A 195 53.00 3.79 4.33
CA SER A 195 51.82 4.62 4.53
C SER A 195 52.16 6.10 4.33
N ASN A 196 51.19 6.89 3.94
CA ASN A 196 51.35 8.33 3.74
C ASN A 196 50.02 9.07 3.98
N LYS A 197 50.07 10.40 4.04
CA LYS A 197 48.91 11.25 4.33
C LYS A 197 47.93 11.25 3.17
N PHE A 198 46.71 10.78 3.38
CA PHE A 198 45.61 10.88 2.42
C PHE A 198 44.95 12.24 2.51
N ARG A 199 44.80 12.91 1.37
CA ARG A 199 44.10 14.18 1.25
C ARG A 199 42.72 13.94 0.63
N PRO A 200 41.62 14.32 1.30
CA PRO A 200 40.27 14.14 0.75
C PRO A 200 40.15 14.73 -0.65
N MET A 201 39.46 13.99 -1.53
CA MET A 201 39.25 14.44 -2.91
C MET A 201 38.26 15.60 -2.94
N THR A 202 38.56 16.65 -3.71
CA THR A 202 37.72 17.85 -3.90
C THR A 202 36.67 17.69 -4.99
N LYS A 203 36.71 16.59 -5.74
CA LYS A 203 35.71 16.19 -6.74
C LYS A 203 35.46 14.69 -6.62
N GLN A 204 34.27 14.24 -7.02
CA GLN A 204 33.98 12.81 -7.15
C GLN A 204 34.53 12.28 -8.48
N PRO A 205 35.12 11.07 -8.51
CA PRO A 205 35.50 10.42 -9.76
C PRO A 205 34.25 10.06 -10.57
N VAL A 206 34.33 10.17 -11.89
CA VAL A 206 33.28 9.69 -12.80
C VAL A 206 33.50 8.23 -13.17
N GLU A 207 34.76 7.82 -13.35
CA GLU A 207 35.16 6.47 -13.76
C GLU A 207 36.47 6.05 -13.08
N PHE A 208 36.79 4.76 -13.11
CA PHE A 208 38.15 4.26 -12.88
C PHE A 208 38.56 3.30 -14.00
N THR A 209 39.86 3.21 -14.27
CA THR A 209 40.39 2.36 -15.33
C THR A 209 41.29 1.25 -14.81
N LEU A 210 41.20 0.07 -15.43
CA LEU A 210 42.21 -0.98 -15.37
C LEU A 210 43.07 -0.89 -16.63
N GLY A 211 44.34 -0.51 -16.49
CA GLY A 211 45.16 -0.01 -17.60
C GLY A 211 45.00 1.50 -17.84
N SER A 212 45.58 2.02 -18.92
CA SER A 212 45.54 3.45 -19.25
C SER A 212 45.55 3.74 -20.77
N PRO A 213 44.79 4.76 -21.24
CA PRO A 213 44.80 5.24 -22.64
C PRO A 213 46.04 6.08 -23.03
N THR A 214 46.90 6.47 -22.08
CA THR A 214 48.04 7.36 -22.36
C THR A 214 49.36 6.60 -22.48
N THR A 215 49.91 6.52 -23.70
CA THR A 215 51.28 6.11 -24.14
C THR A 215 51.96 4.88 -23.54
N HIS A 216 51.48 4.33 -22.43
CA HIS A 216 52.07 3.23 -21.68
C HIS A 216 50.93 2.41 -21.08
N ASN A 217 50.75 1.26 -21.69
CA ASN A 217 49.95 0.13 -21.25
C ASN A 217 50.37 -0.37 -19.86
N ALA A 218 49.50 -1.12 -19.17
CA ALA A 218 49.84 -1.76 -17.91
C ALA A 218 51.01 -2.75 -18.06
N GLN A 219 51.26 -3.25 -19.28
CA GLN A 219 52.29 -4.25 -19.56
C GLN A 219 52.21 -5.40 -18.56
N ALA A 220 50.99 -5.85 -18.29
CA ALA A 220 50.73 -6.87 -17.29
C ALA A 220 49.41 -7.57 -17.61
N LEU A 221 49.28 -8.80 -17.09
CA LEU A 221 47.98 -9.44 -16.92
C LEU A 221 47.40 -9.00 -15.58
N ILE A 222 46.10 -8.73 -15.53
CA ILE A 222 45.39 -8.32 -14.30
C ILE A 222 44.29 -9.34 -14.02
N ASP A 223 44.17 -9.75 -12.75
CA ASP A 223 43.11 -10.65 -12.28
C ASP A 223 42.68 -10.34 -10.84
N GLU A 224 41.62 -10.96 -10.35
CA GLU A 224 41.13 -10.86 -8.96
C GLU A 224 40.98 -9.40 -8.46
N VAL A 225 40.28 -8.55 -9.22
CA VAL A 225 40.14 -7.13 -8.86
C VAL A 225 38.98 -6.95 -7.89
N ARG A 226 39.25 -6.37 -6.72
CA ARG A 226 38.26 -6.11 -5.67
C ARG A 226 38.38 -4.69 -5.13
N ILE A 227 37.25 -4.00 -4.98
CA ILE A 227 37.16 -2.71 -4.28
C ILE A 227 36.16 -2.83 -3.13
N LEU A 228 36.58 -2.43 -1.93
CA LEU A 228 35.75 -2.40 -0.72
C LEU A 228 35.50 -0.95 -0.25
N LYS A 229 34.37 -0.72 0.42
CA LYS A 229 33.95 0.56 1.00
C LYS A 229 34.69 0.94 2.28
N ARG A 230 35.47 0.01 2.85
CA ARG A 230 36.28 0.23 4.06
C ARG A 230 37.76 -0.04 3.83
N ALA A 231 38.61 0.63 4.61
CA ALA A 231 40.03 0.33 4.68
C ALA A 231 40.26 -0.95 5.50
N LEU A 232 40.85 -1.97 4.88
CA LEU A 232 41.28 -3.19 5.57
C LEU A 232 42.54 -2.93 6.41
N THR A 233 42.64 -3.63 7.52
CA THR A 233 43.85 -3.69 8.34
C THR A 233 44.94 -4.52 7.66
N ALA A 234 46.20 -4.33 8.06
CA ALA A 234 47.33 -5.11 7.53
C ALA A 234 47.11 -6.64 7.68
N GLU A 235 46.51 -7.06 8.80
CA GLU A 235 46.22 -8.46 9.07
C GLU A 235 45.09 -9.03 8.19
N GLU A 236 44.09 -8.21 7.86
CA GLU A 236 43.05 -8.57 6.88
C GLU A 236 43.62 -8.70 5.47
N ILE A 237 44.49 -7.78 5.06
CA ILE A 237 45.19 -7.84 3.77
C ILE A 237 46.11 -9.08 3.67
N ARG A 238 46.84 -9.40 4.75
CA ARG A 238 47.69 -10.60 4.83
C ARG A 238 46.87 -11.88 4.69
N ARG A 239 45.73 -11.96 5.37
CA ARG A 239 44.79 -13.11 5.29
C ARG A 239 44.15 -13.24 3.92
N ASP A 240 43.76 -12.13 3.29
CA ASP A 240 43.24 -12.11 1.93
C ASP A 240 44.29 -12.60 0.92
N TYR A 241 45.55 -12.20 1.09
CA TYR A 241 46.66 -12.70 0.30
C TYR A 241 46.84 -14.22 0.47
N GLU A 242 46.85 -14.73 1.70
CA GLU A 242 46.95 -16.17 1.96
C GLU A 242 45.77 -16.96 1.39
N TYR A 243 44.58 -16.36 1.41
CA TYR A 243 43.38 -16.92 0.82
C TYR A 243 43.53 -17.09 -0.69
N ILE A 244 43.90 -16.03 -1.40
CA ILE A 244 44.10 -16.07 -2.85
C ILE A 244 45.27 -16.97 -3.24
N ARG A 245 46.38 -16.93 -2.48
CA ARG A 245 47.58 -17.77 -2.69
C ARG A 245 47.26 -19.27 -2.62
N SER A 246 46.19 -19.66 -1.93
CA SER A 246 45.73 -21.05 -1.88
C SER A 246 44.93 -21.52 -3.11
N GLY A 247 44.84 -20.67 -4.14
CA GLY A 247 44.12 -20.95 -5.38
C GLY A 247 42.62 -20.67 -5.30
N ARG A 248 42.22 -19.64 -4.55
CA ARG A 248 40.81 -19.28 -4.36
C ARG A 248 40.54 -17.87 -4.88
N GLU A 249 39.42 -17.70 -5.56
CA GLU A 249 38.87 -16.40 -5.98
C GLU A 249 38.39 -15.62 -4.76
N PHE A 250 38.53 -14.30 -4.75
CA PHE A 250 37.83 -13.45 -3.79
C PHE A 250 36.32 -13.76 -3.80
N SER A 251 35.77 -14.13 -2.65
CA SER A 251 34.33 -14.35 -2.53
C SER A 251 33.58 -13.01 -2.60
N ALA A 252 32.37 -13.03 -3.16
CA ALA A 252 31.37 -11.96 -2.98
C ALA A 252 30.89 -11.82 -1.52
N GLY A 253 31.36 -12.71 -0.63
CA GLY A 253 30.92 -12.91 0.76
C GLY A 253 29.88 -14.02 0.84
N ASP A 254 29.65 -14.56 2.04
CA ASP A 254 28.38 -15.26 2.35
C ASP A 254 27.25 -14.21 2.32
N ALA A 255 26.87 -13.79 1.13
CA ALA A 255 25.49 -13.46 0.90
C ALA A 255 24.76 -14.79 1.08
N GLY A 256 24.35 -15.13 2.31
CA GLY A 256 23.23 -16.05 2.46
C GLY A 256 22.21 -15.58 1.44
N GLU A 257 21.83 -16.47 0.50
CA GLU A 257 21.23 -16.09 -0.79
C GLU A 257 20.45 -14.80 -0.62
N PRO A 258 20.74 -13.70 -1.35
CA PRO A 258 20.06 -12.43 -1.12
C PRO A 258 18.58 -12.74 -1.08
N ARG A 259 18.03 -12.77 0.15
CA ARG A 259 16.70 -13.33 0.32
C ARG A 259 15.83 -12.41 -0.49
N PRO A 260 15.02 -12.93 -1.44
CA PRO A 260 14.14 -12.08 -2.20
C PRO A 260 13.39 -11.20 -1.21
N LEU A 261 13.34 -9.89 -1.47
CA LEU A 261 12.78 -8.88 -0.55
C LEU A 261 11.37 -9.26 -0.05
N MET A 262 10.68 -10.14 -0.78
CA MET A 262 9.46 -10.81 -0.37
C MET A 262 9.61 -12.34 -0.42
N THR A 263 10.03 -12.94 0.69
CA THR A 263 10.08 -14.40 0.89
C THR A 263 9.52 -14.79 2.26
N PHE A 264 9.35 -16.09 2.50
CA PHE A 264 8.78 -16.64 3.73
C PHE A 264 9.58 -17.82 4.27
N ASP A 265 9.56 -17.98 5.59
CA ASP A 265 10.14 -19.11 6.29
C ASP A 265 9.02 -20.07 6.76
N PRO A 266 9.27 -21.39 6.86
CA PRO A 266 8.33 -22.32 7.48
C PRO A 266 8.04 -21.92 8.93
N ILE A 267 6.76 -21.99 9.33
CA ILE A 267 6.31 -21.73 10.71
C ILE A 267 5.60 -23.00 11.21
N PRO A 268 6.12 -23.69 12.23
CA PRO A 268 5.46 -24.87 12.80
C PRO A 268 4.01 -24.59 13.19
N VAL A 269 3.16 -25.60 13.04
CA VAL A 269 1.75 -25.53 13.42
C VAL A 269 1.57 -26.31 14.72
N GLU A 270 1.02 -25.68 15.75
CA GLU A 270 0.65 -26.41 16.96
C GLU A 270 -0.49 -27.38 16.66
N LYS A 271 -0.27 -28.65 16.99
CA LYS A 271 -1.29 -29.70 16.90
C LYS A 271 -2.37 -29.44 17.94
N THR A 272 -3.52 -28.95 17.47
CA THR A 272 -4.69 -28.66 18.29
C THR A 272 -5.93 -29.29 17.67
N ASP A 273 -6.90 -29.64 18.52
CA ASP A 273 -8.22 -29.97 18.03
C ASP A 273 -8.75 -28.78 17.22
N THR A 274 -9.37 -29.09 16.09
CA THR A 274 -9.72 -28.10 15.06
C THR A 274 -11.13 -28.38 14.52
N GLY A 275 -11.75 -27.39 13.88
CA GLY A 275 -13.13 -27.49 13.40
C GLY A 275 -14.18 -27.32 14.49
N LEU A 276 -15.41 -27.81 14.26
CA LEU A 276 -16.51 -27.68 15.23
C LEU A 276 -16.16 -28.34 16.58
N ALA A 277 -15.54 -29.53 16.56
CA ALA A 277 -15.25 -30.32 17.77
C ALA A 277 -14.52 -29.51 18.86
N ALA A 278 -13.56 -28.68 18.45
CA ALA A 278 -12.72 -27.87 19.34
C ALA A 278 -13.44 -26.66 19.94
N GLN A 279 -14.54 -26.24 19.33
CA GLN A 279 -15.36 -25.11 19.78
C GLN A 279 -16.43 -25.53 20.80
N LEU A 280 -16.60 -26.84 20.99
CA LEU A 280 -17.59 -27.43 21.89
C LEU A 280 -16.94 -27.83 23.22
N LEU A 281 -17.70 -27.67 24.29
CA LEU A 281 -17.37 -28.20 25.60
C LEU A 281 -17.39 -29.73 25.57
N PRO A 282 -16.57 -30.40 26.40
CA PRO A 282 -16.49 -31.87 26.48
C PRO A 282 -17.67 -32.45 27.27
N ILE A 283 -18.90 -32.05 26.94
CA ILE A 283 -20.15 -32.54 27.51
C ILE A 283 -20.97 -33.14 26.37
N GLU A 284 -21.43 -34.38 26.51
CA GLU A 284 -22.12 -35.11 25.46
C GLU A 284 -23.59 -35.37 25.82
N PHE A 285 -24.47 -35.21 24.83
CA PHE A 285 -25.90 -35.46 24.90
C PHE A 285 -26.26 -36.51 23.83
N PRO A 286 -26.44 -37.77 24.21
CA PRO A 286 -26.77 -38.81 23.24
C PRO A 286 -28.21 -38.62 22.72
N ALA A 287 -28.37 -38.58 21.39
CA ALA A 287 -29.64 -38.74 20.71
C ALA A 287 -29.71 -40.15 20.13
N MET A 288 -30.61 -40.98 20.66
CA MET A 288 -30.71 -42.38 20.26
C MET A 288 -31.58 -42.53 19.01
N GLN A 289 -31.15 -43.39 18.08
CA GLN A 289 -31.93 -43.71 16.90
C GLN A 289 -33.17 -44.51 17.31
N THR A 290 -34.33 -44.12 16.80
CA THR A 290 -35.58 -44.86 16.95
C THR A 290 -36.22 -45.11 15.58
N ASN A 291 -36.86 -46.27 15.44
CA ASN A 291 -37.78 -46.57 14.32
C ASN A 291 -39.24 -46.54 14.78
N ASP A 292 -39.48 -46.25 16.07
CA ASP A 292 -40.83 -46.14 16.60
C ASP A 292 -41.46 -44.86 16.08
N GLN A 293 -42.73 -44.95 15.69
CA GLN A 293 -43.50 -43.77 15.31
C GLN A 293 -43.89 -43.00 16.58
N ILE A 294 -43.40 -41.76 16.70
CA ILE A 294 -43.82 -40.82 17.76
C ILE A 294 -45.07 -40.08 17.31
N VAL A 295 -46.10 -40.04 18.15
CA VAL A 295 -47.34 -39.30 17.89
C VAL A 295 -47.23 -37.97 18.61
N LEU A 296 -46.90 -36.89 17.89
CA LEU A 296 -46.76 -35.55 18.47
C LEU A 296 -48.13 -35.03 18.97
N ASP A 297 -48.47 -35.32 20.22
CA ASP A 297 -49.71 -34.88 20.88
C ASP A 297 -49.44 -34.14 22.21
N GLY A 298 -48.17 -34.01 22.59
CA GLY A 298 -47.72 -33.35 23.79
C GLY A 298 -47.79 -34.24 25.03
N VAL A 299 -48.03 -35.55 24.90
CA VAL A 299 -47.96 -36.55 25.97
C VAL A 299 -46.71 -37.39 25.77
N ILE A 300 -45.84 -37.46 26.78
CA ILE A 300 -44.60 -38.22 26.68
C ILE A 300 -44.84 -39.61 27.26
N ASP A 301 -45.47 -40.50 26.50
CA ASP A 301 -45.82 -41.86 26.93
C ASP A 301 -45.36 -42.97 25.99
N GLU A 302 -44.76 -42.64 24.84
CA GLU A 302 -44.21 -43.64 23.93
C GLU A 302 -43.00 -44.38 24.53
N PRO A 303 -42.88 -45.70 24.26
CA PRO A 303 -41.76 -46.50 24.73
C PRO A 303 -40.38 -45.93 24.37
N ALA A 304 -40.23 -45.35 23.17
CA ALA A 304 -39.00 -44.73 22.73
C ALA A 304 -38.55 -43.57 23.64
N TRP A 305 -39.49 -42.74 24.13
CA TRP A 305 -39.19 -41.69 25.10
C TRP A 305 -38.83 -42.25 26.46
N MET A 306 -39.55 -43.27 26.91
CA MET A 306 -39.35 -43.87 28.23
C MET A 306 -38.03 -44.64 28.33
N ASN A 307 -37.50 -45.14 27.22
CA ASN A 307 -36.21 -45.84 27.15
C ASN A 307 -35.00 -44.89 27.16
N GLN A 308 -35.19 -43.59 26.91
CA GLN A 308 -34.12 -42.60 26.92
C GLN A 308 -33.92 -42.02 28.31
N THR A 309 -32.68 -42.00 28.79
CA THR A 309 -32.35 -41.31 30.05
C THR A 309 -32.51 -39.80 29.87
N PRO A 310 -33.35 -39.12 30.69
CA PRO A 310 -33.55 -37.69 30.55
C PRO A 310 -32.33 -36.88 30.97
N ILE A 311 -32.09 -35.79 30.25
CA ILE A 311 -31.15 -34.74 30.60
C ILE A 311 -31.81 -33.84 31.65
N THR A 312 -31.27 -33.83 32.87
CA THR A 312 -31.87 -33.13 34.03
C THR A 312 -30.99 -32.04 34.63
N ALA A 313 -29.71 -31.97 34.25
CA ALA A 313 -28.69 -31.12 34.88
C ALA A 313 -28.62 -29.68 34.34
N LEU A 314 -29.76 -29.01 34.13
CA LEU A 314 -29.78 -27.60 33.71
C LEU A 314 -29.35 -26.70 34.88
N GLY A 315 -28.44 -25.76 34.62
CA GLY A 315 -27.82 -24.93 35.66
C GLY A 315 -27.90 -23.43 35.36
N HIS A 316 -27.77 -22.63 36.41
CA HIS A 316 -27.63 -21.18 36.29
C HIS A 316 -26.17 -20.75 36.13
N ARG A 317 -25.99 -19.57 35.54
CA ARG A 317 -24.70 -18.85 35.53
C ARG A 317 -24.12 -18.64 36.93
N ASN A 318 -24.97 -18.39 37.92
CA ASN A 318 -24.57 -18.16 39.32
C ASN A 318 -24.93 -19.38 40.17
N ALA A 319 -23.92 -20.11 40.67
CA ALA A 319 -24.10 -21.28 41.53
C ALA A 319 -24.91 -21.02 42.84
N ASN A 320 -25.07 -19.75 43.24
CA ASN A 320 -25.81 -19.32 44.43
C ASN A 320 -27.30 -19.00 44.19
N SER A 321 -27.82 -19.21 42.98
CA SER A 321 -29.25 -18.98 42.67
C SER A 321 -30.11 -20.19 43.05
N LYS A 322 -31.38 -19.95 43.41
CA LYS A 322 -32.33 -21.03 43.70
C LYS A 322 -32.50 -21.87 42.43
N LEU A 323 -32.26 -23.18 42.54
CA LEU A 323 -32.48 -24.12 41.43
C LEU A 323 -33.89 -23.94 40.85
N PRO A 324 -34.02 -23.95 39.52
CA PRO A 324 -35.32 -23.84 38.88
C PRO A 324 -36.13 -25.12 39.18
N PRO A 325 -37.45 -25.09 38.94
CA PRO A 325 -38.23 -26.31 38.88
C PRO A 325 -37.58 -27.36 37.94
N PRO A 326 -37.63 -28.66 38.28
CA PRO A 326 -37.01 -29.71 37.48
C PRO A 326 -37.42 -29.65 36.01
N THR A 327 -36.48 -29.95 35.12
CA THR A 327 -36.69 -30.00 33.68
C THR A 327 -36.04 -31.27 33.16
N GLU A 328 -36.80 -32.09 32.44
CA GLU A 328 -36.32 -33.31 31.82
C GLU A 328 -36.37 -33.15 30.31
N ILE A 329 -35.24 -33.28 29.62
CA ILE A 329 -35.19 -33.21 28.15
C ILE A 329 -34.69 -34.55 27.62
N ARG A 330 -35.35 -35.09 26.60
CA ARG A 330 -34.92 -36.31 25.89
C ARG A 330 -34.71 -35.99 24.43
N LEU A 331 -33.66 -36.58 23.85
CA LEU A 331 -33.29 -36.41 22.46
C LEU A 331 -33.31 -37.78 21.79
N LEU A 332 -34.02 -37.88 20.68
CA LEU A 332 -34.05 -39.05 19.81
C LEU A 332 -33.85 -38.57 18.37
N TYR A 333 -33.61 -39.51 17.46
CA TYR A 333 -33.73 -39.19 16.04
C TYR A 333 -34.32 -40.37 15.25
N HIS A 334 -35.06 -40.01 14.21
CA HIS A 334 -35.66 -40.93 13.26
C HIS A 334 -34.90 -40.85 11.92
N GLN A 335 -35.35 -41.59 10.90
CA GLN A 335 -34.74 -41.56 9.56
C GLN A 335 -34.75 -40.17 8.91
N ASP A 336 -35.65 -39.26 9.28
CA ASP A 336 -35.86 -37.98 8.60
C ASP A 336 -35.87 -36.74 9.53
N ALA A 337 -35.80 -36.92 10.85
CA ALA A 337 -35.89 -35.82 11.80
C ALA A 337 -35.14 -36.04 13.13
N LEU A 338 -34.70 -34.93 13.73
CA LEU A 338 -34.35 -34.85 15.14
C LEU A 338 -35.63 -34.68 15.96
N LEU A 339 -35.74 -35.43 17.06
CA LEU A 339 -36.89 -35.45 17.94
C LEU A 339 -36.47 -34.98 19.33
N ILE A 340 -37.26 -34.07 19.92
CA ILE A 340 -37.01 -33.50 21.23
C ILE A 340 -38.28 -33.62 22.04
N SER A 341 -38.19 -34.16 23.25
CA SER A 341 -39.27 -34.06 24.23
C SER A 341 -38.78 -33.39 25.50
N ALA A 342 -39.67 -32.65 26.16
CA ALA A 342 -39.36 -31.98 27.42
C ALA A 342 -40.53 -32.06 28.39
N VAL A 343 -40.23 -32.41 29.65
CA VAL A 343 -41.13 -32.25 30.80
C VAL A 343 -40.62 -31.07 31.62
N LEU A 344 -41.39 -30.00 31.68
CA LEU A 344 -41.03 -28.77 32.38
C LEU A 344 -41.95 -28.60 33.59
N PHE A 345 -41.48 -28.99 34.77
CA PHE A 345 -42.25 -28.83 36.01
C PHE A 345 -42.39 -27.35 36.34
N ASN A 346 -43.55 -26.94 36.85
CA ASN A 346 -43.77 -25.60 37.38
C ASN A 346 -44.84 -25.68 38.50
N PRO A 347 -44.47 -25.41 39.76
CA PRO A 347 -45.41 -25.51 40.88
C PRO A 347 -46.53 -24.45 40.84
N ASP A 348 -46.39 -23.40 40.02
CA ASP A 348 -47.40 -22.35 39.82
C ASP A 348 -47.82 -22.26 38.35
N MET A 349 -48.58 -23.27 37.90
CA MET A 349 -49.18 -23.26 36.57
C MET A 349 -50.30 -22.21 36.42
N THR A 350 -50.79 -21.63 37.53
CA THR A 350 -51.85 -20.61 37.49
C THR A 350 -51.32 -19.27 36.98
N ASN A 351 -50.09 -18.91 37.37
CA ASN A 351 -49.41 -17.70 36.90
C ASN A 351 -48.42 -17.98 35.75
N HIS A 352 -48.56 -19.10 35.05
CA HIS A 352 -47.66 -19.47 33.96
C HIS A 352 -47.78 -18.52 32.74
N LEU A 353 -46.67 -17.90 32.34
CA LEU A 353 -46.65 -16.92 31.25
C LEU A 353 -46.43 -17.56 29.88
N ALA A 354 -47.43 -17.46 29.00
CA ALA A 354 -47.27 -17.59 27.55
C ALA A 354 -48.06 -16.47 26.87
N ARG A 355 -47.43 -15.31 26.68
CA ARG A 355 -48.03 -14.09 26.14
C ARG A 355 -48.04 -14.06 24.63
N TYR A 356 -47.08 -14.73 24.00
CA TYR A 356 -46.90 -14.75 22.55
C TYR A 356 -47.57 -15.99 21.96
N ASP A 357 -48.63 -15.80 21.19
CA ASP A 357 -49.49 -16.85 20.65
C ASP A 357 -49.29 -17.09 19.14
N GLN A 358 -48.38 -16.34 18.52
CA GLN A 358 -48.01 -16.47 17.12
C GLN A 358 -46.54 -16.85 16.97
N ASN A 359 -46.25 -17.64 15.94
CA ASN A 359 -44.87 -17.99 15.59
C ASN A 359 -44.05 -16.73 15.28
N ASP A 360 -42.74 -16.83 15.52
CA ASP A 360 -41.71 -15.82 15.24
C ASP A 360 -41.86 -14.50 16.01
N GLN A 361 -42.76 -14.46 17.00
CA GLN A 361 -42.75 -13.45 18.05
C GLN A 361 -41.58 -13.69 19.03
N ALA A 362 -41.41 -12.81 20.01
CA ALA A 362 -40.34 -12.92 21.01
C ALA A 362 -40.63 -14.04 22.05
N ILE A 363 -40.84 -15.29 21.59
CA ILE A 363 -41.17 -16.46 22.42
C ILE A 363 -40.14 -16.71 23.53
N TYR A 364 -38.87 -16.37 23.27
CA TYR A 364 -37.78 -16.40 24.27
C TYR A 364 -37.98 -15.44 25.46
N SER A 365 -38.99 -14.56 25.40
CA SER A 365 -39.41 -13.69 26.50
C SER A 365 -40.61 -14.22 27.30
N ASP A 366 -41.09 -15.44 26.99
CA ASP A 366 -42.08 -16.19 27.76
C ASP A 366 -41.41 -17.33 28.56
N GLU A 367 -42.19 -18.06 29.36
CA GLU A 367 -41.77 -19.38 29.85
C GLU A 367 -41.64 -20.33 28.65
N CYS A 368 -40.41 -20.60 28.22
CA CYS A 368 -40.15 -21.42 27.04
C CYS A 368 -39.02 -22.43 27.24
N LEU A 369 -39.09 -23.51 26.45
CA LEU A 369 -37.95 -24.37 26.15
C LEU A 369 -37.18 -23.70 25.02
N GLU A 370 -35.90 -23.44 25.20
CA GLU A 370 -35.03 -22.85 24.19
C GLU A 370 -33.85 -23.77 23.91
N PHE A 371 -33.44 -23.89 22.65
CA PHE A 371 -32.23 -24.63 22.32
C PHE A 371 -31.54 -24.07 21.08
N PHE A 372 -30.24 -24.35 21.01
CA PHE A 372 -29.36 -23.91 19.94
C PHE A 372 -28.71 -25.12 19.30
N LEU A 373 -28.62 -25.13 17.97
CA LEU A 373 -27.93 -26.15 17.19
C LEU A 373 -26.86 -25.48 16.33
N ASP A 374 -25.64 -26.01 16.37
CA ASP A 374 -24.56 -25.60 15.48
C ASP A 374 -24.04 -26.81 14.70
N LEU A 375 -24.26 -26.81 13.39
CA LEU A 375 -23.98 -27.98 12.57
C LEU A 375 -22.55 -27.96 12.00
N SER A 376 -21.90 -26.79 11.94
CA SER A 376 -20.61 -26.63 11.25
C SER A 376 -19.61 -25.65 11.88
N GLY A 377 -20.01 -24.87 12.88
CA GLY A 377 -19.22 -23.79 13.48
C GLY A 377 -19.35 -22.47 12.72
N SER A 378 -20.29 -22.37 11.77
CA SER A 378 -20.58 -21.16 10.99
C SER A 378 -21.93 -20.55 11.38
N ASN A 379 -22.10 -19.24 11.17
CA ASN A 379 -23.40 -18.58 11.42
C ASN A 379 -24.49 -19.06 10.45
N GLU A 380 -24.10 -19.57 9.28
CA GLU A 380 -25.01 -20.08 8.25
C GLU A 380 -25.62 -21.44 8.60
N GLU A 381 -25.13 -22.12 9.62
CA GLU A 381 -25.72 -23.37 10.11
C GLU A 381 -25.82 -23.36 11.64
N PHE A 382 -26.05 -22.17 12.19
CA PHE A 382 -26.37 -21.93 13.59
C PHE A 382 -27.86 -21.62 13.72
N TYR A 383 -28.58 -22.46 14.44
CA TYR A 383 -30.03 -22.40 14.56
C TYR A 383 -30.44 -22.17 16.01
N GLN A 384 -31.48 -21.37 16.20
CA GLN A 384 -32.15 -21.15 17.48
C GLN A 384 -33.59 -21.57 17.34
N PHE A 385 -34.10 -22.26 18.35
CA PHE A 385 -35.51 -22.61 18.47
C PHE A 385 -35.98 -22.30 19.88
N ALA A 386 -37.17 -21.71 20.01
CA ALA A 386 -37.84 -21.54 21.29
C ALA A 386 -39.31 -21.92 21.18
N VAL A 387 -39.83 -22.64 22.17
CA VAL A 387 -41.21 -23.13 22.23
C VAL A 387 -41.80 -22.82 23.59
N ASN A 388 -42.94 -22.11 23.62
CA ASN A 388 -43.69 -21.88 24.85
C ASN A 388 -44.77 -22.95 25.08
N SER A 389 -45.44 -22.88 26.23
CA SER A 389 -46.41 -23.89 26.68
C SER A 389 -47.79 -23.86 26.00
N ILE A 390 -48.00 -23.02 24.99
CA ILE A 390 -49.15 -23.10 24.08
C ILE A 390 -48.75 -23.55 22.67
N GLY A 391 -47.47 -23.86 22.46
CA GLY A 391 -46.97 -24.39 21.19
C GLY A 391 -46.61 -23.34 20.14
N ALA A 392 -46.51 -22.06 20.52
CA ALA A 392 -45.95 -21.06 19.62
C ALA A 392 -44.43 -21.27 19.50
N VAL A 393 -43.92 -21.15 18.28
CA VAL A 393 -42.52 -21.46 17.94
C VAL A 393 -41.82 -20.20 17.44
N TYR A 394 -40.65 -19.94 17.97
CA TYR A 394 -39.67 -19.04 17.37
C TYR A 394 -38.56 -19.89 16.76
N ASP A 395 -38.19 -19.59 15.51
CA ASP A 395 -36.99 -20.12 14.91
C ASP A 395 -36.16 -19.04 14.21
N ALA A 396 -34.85 -19.27 14.16
CA ALA A 396 -33.92 -18.37 13.51
C ALA A 396 -32.68 -19.10 13.02
N LYS A 397 -32.12 -18.58 11.92
CA LYS A 397 -30.85 -19.03 11.35
C LYS A 397 -29.84 -17.87 11.38
N GLY A 398 -28.70 -18.06 12.05
CA GLY A 398 -27.67 -17.03 12.18
C GLY A 398 -28.15 -15.73 12.83
N GLY A 399 -29.22 -15.79 13.64
CA GLY A 399 -29.89 -14.62 14.22
C GLY A 399 -30.94 -13.95 13.31
N ASN A 400 -31.17 -14.47 12.10
CA ASN A 400 -32.24 -14.01 11.21
C ASN A 400 -33.54 -14.78 11.50
N SER A 401 -34.50 -14.10 12.12
CA SER A 401 -35.84 -14.63 12.45
C SER A 401 -36.82 -14.66 11.28
N ARG A 402 -36.37 -14.38 10.04
CA ARG A 402 -37.18 -14.60 8.82
C ARG A 402 -37.02 -16.00 8.24
N TRP A 403 -36.07 -16.77 8.77
CA TRP A 403 -35.89 -18.15 8.37
C TRP A 403 -36.86 -19.00 9.19
N ASN A 404 -37.68 -19.80 8.49
CA ASN A 404 -38.66 -20.67 9.13
C ASN A 404 -38.37 -22.13 8.76
N GLY A 405 -38.25 -23.00 9.76
CA GLY A 405 -37.95 -24.41 9.63
C GLY A 405 -39.08 -25.17 8.95
N ARG A 406 -38.95 -25.41 7.64
CA ARG A 406 -39.99 -26.09 6.86
C ARG A 406 -40.27 -27.49 7.41
N GLY A 407 -41.52 -27.72 7.84
CA GLY A 407 -41.98 -29.02 8.32
C GLY A 407 -41.64 -29.30 9.79
N VAL A 408 -41.10 -28.32 10.53
CA VAL A 408 -41.01 -28.40 11.99
C VAL A 408 -42.42 -28.55 12.56
N LYS A 409 -42.59 -29.50 13.49
CA LYS A 409 -43.85 -29.77 14.18
C LYS A 409 -43.63 -29.73 15.68
N VAL A 410 -44.58 -29.15 16.38
CA VAL A 410 -44.55 -29.01 17.83
C VAL A 410 -45.94 -29.33 18.38
N ALA A 411 -45.99 -30.13 19.44
CA ALA A 411 -47.17 -30.34 20.26
C ALA A 411 -46.82 -30.04 21.72
N THR A 412 -47.73 -29.37 22.44
CA THR A 412 -47.55 -29.04 23.84
C THR A 412 -48.80 -29.37 24.64
N LYS A 413 -48.62 -29.67 25.92
CA LYS A 413 -49.73 -29.93 26.84
C LYS A 413 -49.46 -29.35 28.21
N ARG A 414 -50.47 -28.71 28.80
CA ARG A 414 -50.41 -28.17 30.16
C ARG A 414 -51.12 -29.10 31.13
N PHE A 415 -50.50 -29.33 32.28
CA PHE A 415 -51.05 -30.05 33.42
C PHE A 415 -51.09 -29.11 34.63
N SER A 416 -51.56 -29.61 35.78
CA SER A 416 -51.65 -28.80 37.01
C SER A 416 -50.30 -28.42 37.62
N ASP A 417 -49.25 -29.20 37.35
CA ASP A 417 -47.92 -29.11 38.00
C ASP A 417 -46.75 -29.00 37.00
N ARG A 418 -47.04 -29.06 35.69
CA ARG A 418 -46.04 -29.09 34.62
C ARG A 418 -46.66 -28.75 33.27
N TRP A 419 -45.80 -28.58 32.29
CA TRP A 419 -46.17 -28.64 30.88
C TRP A 419 -45.14 -29.44 30.10
N THR A 420 -45.53 -29.92 28.93
CA THR A 420 -44.74 -30.82 28.11
C THR A 420 -44.62 -30.29 26.68
N VAL A 421 -43.51 -30.66 26.03
CA VAL A 421 -43.22 -30.38 24.63
C VAL A 421 -42.84 -31.67 23.95
N GLU A 422 -43.36 -31.89 22.76
CA GLU A 422 -42.81 -32.80 21.77
C GLU A 422 -42.55 -32.03 20.48
N MET A 423 -41.36 -32.15 19.94
CA MET A 423 -40.92 -31.40 18.77
C MET A 423 -40.19 -32.31 17.79
N GLN A 424 -40.53 -32.16 16.52
CA GLN A 424 -39.87 -32.79 15.39
C GLN A 424 -39.24 -31.73 14.49
N ILE A 425 -37.94 -31.86 14.25
CA ILE A 425 -37.16 -30.99 13.36
C ILE A 425 -36.66 -31.84 12.18
N PRO A 426 -37.27 -31.71 11.00
CA PRO A 426 -36.82 -32.44 9.83
C PRO A 426 -35.37 -32.09 9.45
N PHE A 427 -34.55 -33.07 9.13
CA PHE A 427 -33.17 -32.83 8.68
C PHE A 427 -33.12 -32.03 7.36
N ALA A 428 -34.13 -32.23 6.50
CA ALA A 428 -34.32 -31.43 5.30
C ALA A 428 -34.54 -29.93 5.59
N ALA A 429 -35.16 -29.57 6.73
CA ALA A 429 -35.29 -28.17 7.15
C ALA A 429 -33.93 -27.54 7.46
N LEU A 430 -33.01 -28.33 8.00
CA LEU A 430 -31.64 -27.95 8.31
C LEU A 430 -30.68 -28.11 7.12
N ASN A 431 -31.20 -28.50 5.94
CA ASN A 431 -30.41 -28.82 4.76
C ASN A 431 -29.32 -29.88 5.03
N ARG A 432 -29.64 -30.88 5.87
CA ARG A 432 -28.73 -31.98 6.20
C ARG A 432 -29.35 -33.34 5.86
N PRO A 433 -28.53 -34.33 5.49
CA PRO A 433 -28.96 -35.72 5.47
C PRO A 433 -29.18 -36.22 6.91
N THR A 434 -29.77 -37.40 7.03
CA THR A 434 -29.89 -38.13 8.30
C THR A 434 -28.51 -38.33 8.92
N PRO A 435 -28.29 -37.88 10.17
CA PRO A 435 -27.03 -38.10 10.86
C PRO A 435 -26.75 -39.59 11.05
N LEU A 436 -25.51 -39.98 10.79
CA LEU A 436 -25.01 -41.32 11.06
C LEU A 436 -24.74 -41.48 12.57
N PRO A 437 -25.01 -42.66 13.17
CA PRO A 437 -24.43 -43.00 14.47
C PRO A 437 -22.94 -42.65 14.52
N GLY A 438 -22.52 -41.94 15.58
CA GLY A 438 -21.17 -41.40 15.79
C GLY A 438 -20.98 -39.95 15.33
N GLU A 439 -21.88 -39.38 14.54
CA GLU A 439 -21.87 -37.94 14.23
C GLU A 439 -22.22 -37.10 15.46
N PHE A 440 -21.81 -35.82 15.44
CA PHE A 440 -22.23 -34.87 16.46
C PHE A 440 -22.49 -33.47 15.92
N TRP A 441 -23.35 -32.73 16.61
CA TRP A 441 -23.57 -31.29 16.43
C TRP A 441 -23.29 -30.52 17.72
N GLY A 442 -23.08 -29.22 17.62
CA GLY A 442 -23.09 -28.33 18.78
C GLY A 442 -24.52 -28.17 19.29
N VAL A 443 -24.74 -28.32 20.59
CA VAL A 443 -26.06 -28.13 21.21
C VAL A 443 -25.99 -27.36 22.51
N ARG A 444 -27.00 -26.54 22.76
CA ARG A 444 -27.34 -26.07 24.10
C ARG A 444 -28.82 -26.22 24.30
N LEU A 445 -29.18 -26.72 25.48
CA LEU A 445 -30.56 -26.88 25.91
C LEU A 445 -30.81 -25.90 27.05
N GLY A 446 -31.90 -25.16 26.99
CA GLY A 446 -32.21 -24.07 27.89
C GLY A 446 -33.69 -23.99 28.24
N ARG A 447 -33.95 -23.32 29.36
CA ARG A 447 -35.29 -22.97 29.81
C ARG A 447 -35.26 -21.54 30.30
N GLU A 448 -36.13 -20.73 29.72
CA GLU A 448 -36.39 -19.36 30.16
C GLU A 448 -37.51 -19.37 31.20
N HIS A 449 -37.28 -18.68 32.31
CA HIS A 449 -38.25 -18.53 33.41
C HIS A 449 -38.36 -17.05 33.74
N HIS A 450 -39.53 -16.43 33.54
CA HIS A 450 -39.70 -14.97 33.66
C HIS A 450 -40.38 -14.53 34.97
N HIS A 451 -40.72 -15.47 35.86
CA HIS A 451 -41.16 -15.22 37.24
C HIS A 451 -40.10 -15.59 38.30
N GLY A 452 -39.12 -14.70 38.52
CA GLY A 452 -38.28 -14.67 39.74
C GLY A 452 -37.09 -15.64 39.82
N THR A 453 -36.98 -16.63 38.93
CA THR A 453 -35.78 -17.47 38.76
C THR A 453 -35.06 -17.12 37.46
N PRO A 454 -33.72 -17.01 37.44
CA PRO A 454 -32.98 -16.78 36.21
C PRO A 454 -33.15 -17.93 35.21
N ALA A 455 -32.93 -17.67 33.92
CA ALA A 455 -32.85 -18.72 32.90
C ALA A 455 -31.78 -19.78 33.26
N VAL A 456 -32.01 -21.03 32.83
CA VAL A 456 -31.06 -22.14 32.99
C VAL A 456 -30.72 -22.77 31.67
N SER A 457 -29.50 -23.31 31.59
CA SER A 457 -29.07 -24.05 30.41
C SER A 457 -28.10 -25.17 30.76
N ILE A 458 -27.93 -26.10 29.82
CA ILE A 458 -26.82 -27.03 29.79
C ILE A 458 -26.26 -27.13 28.35
N PRO A 459 -24.96 -26.86 28.14
CA PRO A 459 -24.01 -26.34 29.12
C PRO A 459 -24.37 -24.93 29.63
N VAL A 460 -23.85 -24.56 30.80
CA VAL A 460 -24.11 -23.27 31.45
C VAL A 460 -23.32 -22.15 30.75
N VAL A 461 -23.99 -21.04 30.45
CA VAL A 461 -23.36 -19.81 29.93
C VAL A 461 -22.73 -19.02 31.08
N GLN A 462 -21.39 -18.97 31.16
CA GLN A 462 -20.69 -18.30 32.27
C GLN A 462 -20.67 -16.77 32.13
N SER A 463 -20.75 -16.22 30.92
CA SER A 463 -20.86 -14.79 30.64
C SER A 463 -21.41 -14.52 29.24
N GLY A 464 -22.23 -13.48 29.05
CA GLY A 464 -22.72 -13.08 27.72
C GLY A 464 -24.09 -13.66 27.35
N SER A 465 -24.43 -13.62 26.06
CA SER A 465 -25.72 -14.04 25.50
C SER A 465 -25.81 -15.56 25.32
N PHE A 466 -27.03 -16.10 25.34
CA PHE A 466 -27.32 -17.53 25.16
C PHE A 466 -27.06 -18.06 23.74
N ASN A 467 -26.71 -17.20 22.78
CA ASN A 467 -26.29 -17.59 21.44
C ASN A 467 -24.76 -17.73 21.27
N GLN A 468 -23.97 -17.58 22.33
CA GLN A 468 -22.50 -17.69 22.23
C GLN A 468 -22.06 -19.13 21.96
N ARG A 469 -21.34 -19.35 20.86
CA ARG A 469 -20.90 -20.66 20.36
C ARG A 469 -19.99 -21.42 21.33
N HIS A 470 -19.16 -20.72 22.10
CA HIS A 470 -18.15 -21.37 22.95
C HIS A 470 -18.70 -22.11 24.19
N TYR A 471 -20.02 -22.00 24.46
CA TYR A 471 -20.70 -22.73 25.55
C TYR A 471 -21.62 -23.85 25.03
N LEU A 472 -21.39 -24.39 23.83
CA LEU A 472 -22.16 -25.51 23.30
C LEU A 472 -21.54 -26.84 23.75
N GLY A 473 -22.36 -27.86 24.01
CA GLY A 473 -21.92 -29.25 24.18
C GLY A 473 -22.07 -30.02 22.86
N LYS A 474 -21.85 -31.33 22.90
CA LYS A 474 -21.95 -32.24 21.74
C LYS A 474 -23.27 -33.00 21.79
N LEU A 475 -24.18 -32.76 20.85
CA LEU A 475 -25.29 -33.66 20.54
C LEU A 475 -24.71 -34.84 19.76
N VAL A 476 -24.61 -36.02 20.35
CA VAL A 476 -24.00 -37.20 19.72
C VAL A 476 -25.10 -38.14 19.24
N PHE A 477 -25.12 -38.49 17.96
CA PHE A 477 -26.09 -39.44 17.41
C PHE A 477 -25.65 -40.87 17.70
N THR A 478 -26.49 -41.67 18.34
CA THR A 478 -26.15 -43.04 18.76
C THR A 478 -27.12 -44.06 18.17
N ALA A 479 -26.63 -45.27 17.90
CA ALA A 479 -27.51 -46.38 17.49
C ALA A 479 -28.54 -46.70 18.59
N GLY A 480 -29.70 -47.25 18.19
CA GLY A 480 -30.73 -47.74 19.12
C GLY A 480 -30.27 -48.96 19.91
N THR A 481 -30.94 -49.28 21.03
CA THR A 481 -30.61 -50.34 22.00
C THR A 481 -30.80 -51.79 21.51
N GLY A 482 -30.79 -52.03 20.19
CA GLY A 482 -30.93 -53.36 19.60
C GLY A 482 -29.64 -54.19 19.70
N ASP A 483 -29.62 -55.15 20.62
CA ASP A 483 -28.61 -56.19 20.91
C ASP A 483 -27.47 -55.78 21.86
N ALA A 484 -27.75 -55.82 23.17
CA ALA A 484 -26.87 -55.53 24.29
C ALA A 484 -25.66 -56.48 24.49
N ASN A 485 -25.22 -57.20 23.45
CA ASN A 485 -24.17 -58.23 23.54
C ASN A 485 -23.10 -58.10 22.43
N ARG A 486 -22.84 -56.88 21.95
CA ARG A 486 -21.82 -56.55 20.94
C ARG A 486 -20.93 -55.40 21.44
N GLU A 487 -19.62 -55.57 21.35
CA GLU A 487 -18.61 -54.54 21.66
C GLU A 487 -17.73 -54.34 20.42
N LEU A 488 -17.63 -53.09 19.94
CA LEU A 488 -16.76 -52.68 18.85
C LEU A 488 -15.73 -51.69 19.37
N THR A 489 -14.44 -52.02 19.22
CA THR A 489 -13.35 -51.09 19.52
C THR A 489 -12.39 -51.01 18.33
N CYS A 490 -11.63 -49.92 18.23
CA CYS A 490 -10.52 -49.81 17.30
C CYS A 490 -9.24 -49.58 18.09
N LYS A 491 -8.18 -50.32 17.75
CA LYS A 491 -6.86 -50.15 18.36
C LYS A 491 -6.19 -48.85 17.92
N ASN A 492 -6.51 -48.38 16.71
CA ASN A 492 -6.04 -47.10 16.23
C ASN A 492 -6.84 -46.01 16.95
N ASN A 493 -6.16 -45.00 17.48
CA ASN A 493 -6.83 -43.84 18.10
C ASN A 493 -6.83 -42.63 17.15
N HIS A 494 -6.04 -42.67 16.08
CA HIS A 494 -5.87 -41.59 15.11
C HIS A 494 -5.53 -42.10 13.71
N PHE A 495 -5.55 -41.21 12.71
CA PHE A 495 -5.21 -41.49 11.31
C PHE A 495 -4.31 -40.39 10.69
N LEU A 496 -3.61 -40.76 9.62
CA LEU A 496 -2.76 -39.89 8.79
C LEU A 496 -3.26 -39.80 7.33
N LEU A 497 -2.63 -38.98 6.52
CA LEU A 497 -2.83 -38.99 5.06
C LEU A 497 -2.29 -40.27 4.43
N GLY A 498 -2.93 -40.75 3.36
CA GLY A 498 -2.63 -42.03 2.71
C GLY A 498 -3.58 -43.16 3.13
N VAL A 499 -3.15 -44.42 3.01
CA VAL A 499 -4.00 -45.57 3.38
C VAL A 499 -3.74 -45.99 4.82
N ASN A 500 -4.78 -45.87 5.66
CA ASN A 500 -4.75 -46.24 7.07
C ASN A 500 -5.34 -47.64 7.25
N ARG A 501 -4.57 -48.57 7.81
CA ARG A 501 -5.08 -49.90 8.20
C ARG A 501 -5.60 -49.87 9.63
N LEU A 502 -6.92 -49.75 9.74
CA LEU A 502 -7.64 -49.59 11.00
C LEU A 502 -7.98 -50.96 11.56
N ASN A 503 -7.46 -51.26 12.75
CA ASN A 503 -7.61 -52.56 13.40
C ASN A 503 -8.83 -52.53 14.32
N LEU A 504 -9.91 -53.17 13.90
CA LEU A 504 -11.15 -53.31 14.66
C LEU A 504 -11.14 -54.60 15.47
N GLN A 505 -11.68 -54.54 16.68
CA GLN A 505 -11.99 -55.69 17.52
C GLN A 505 -13.50 -55.78 17.74
N LEU A 506 -14.10 -56.90 17.34
CA LEU A 506 -15.53 -57.19 17.38
C LEU A 506 -15.80 -58.33 18.37
N LYS A 507 -16.16 -58.00 19.62
CA LYS A 507 -16.52 -59.00 20.64
C LYS A 507 -18.02 -59.20 20.72
N GLY A 508 -18.45 -60.41 21.07
CA GLY A 508 -19.87 -60.77 21.17
C GLY A 508 -20.43 -61.42 19.91
N SER A 509 -21.74 -61.39 19.72
CA SER A 509 -22.40 -62.10 18.61
C SER A 509 -22.63 -61.20 17.39
N TRP A 510 -21.87 -61.42 16.31
CA TRP A 510 -21.93 -60.65 15.07
C TRP A 510 -22.40 -61.54 13.88
N PRO A 511 -23.03 -60.96 12.84
CA PRO A 511 -23.41 -61.72 11.64
C PRO A 511 -22.20 -62.28 10.88
N GLU A 512 -22.35 -63.40 10.17
CA GLU A 512 -21.27 -64.04 9.39
C GLU A 512 -20.69 -63.12 8.28
N GLU A 513 -21.54 -62.26 7.70
CA GLU A 513 -21.14 -61.20 6.77
C GLU A 513 -21.44 -59.84 7.39
N ILE A 514 -20.44 -58.97 7.44
CA ILE A 514 -20.55 -57.58 7.90
C ILE A 514 -20.14 -56.62 6.79
N ILE A 515 -20.74 -55.43 6.79
CA ILE A 515 -20.36 -54.32 5.93
C ILE A 515 -19.67 -53.29 6.81
N VAL A 516 -18.42 -52.93 6.51
CA VAL A 516 -17.76 -51.79 7.15
C VAL A 516 -17.86 -50.59 6.23
N GLN A 517 -18.60 -49.58 6.69
CA GLN A 517 -18.71 -48.27 6.05
C GLN A 517 -17.78 -47.29 6.75
N SER A 518 -16.93 -46.59 6.00
CA SER A 518 -16.08 -45.51 6.48
C SER A 518 -16.54 -44.20 5.87
N SER A 519 -16.82 -43.21 6.72
CA SER A 519 -17.33 -41.89 6.34
C SER A 519 -16.35 -40.82 6.82
N LEU A 520 -15.81 -40.04 5.89
CA LEU A 520 -14.76 -39.04 6.15
C LEU A 520 -15.39 -37.66 6.29
N PHE A 521 -15.09 -36.94 7.36
CA PHE A 521 -15.67 -35.64 7.66
C PHE A 521 -14.64 -34.53 7.71
N ALA A 522 -15.02 -33.37 7.17
CA ALA A 522 -14.30 -32.11 7.23
C ALA A 522 -14.46 -31.40 8.58
N ASN A 523 -13.64 -30.37 8.80
CA ASN A 523 -13.71 -29.47 9.96
C ASN A 523 -15.08 -28.81 10.18
N ASP A 524 -15.82 -28.55 9.10
CA ASP A 524 -17.16 -27.97 9.11
C ASP A 524 -18.27 -29.05 9.19
N ASN A 525 -17.90 -30.26 9.60
CA ASN A 525 -18.79 -31.41 9.76
C ASN A 525 -19.46 -31.87 8.45
N LYS A 526 -18.98 -31.44 7.27
CA LYS A 526 -19.46 -31.99 5.99
C LYS A 526 -18.80 -33.32 5.69
N LEU A 527 -19.59 -34.23 5.13
CA LEU A 527 -19.13 -35.52 4.64
C LEU A 527 -18.37 -35.33 3.32
N PHE A 528 -17.10 -35.74 3.28
CA PHE A 528 -16.28 -35.76 2.06
C PHE A 528 -16.55 -37.00 1.21
N GLU A 529 -16.51 -38.17 1.84
CA GLU A 529 -16.55 -39.44 1.15
C GLU A 529 -17.14 -40.52 2.05
N THR A 530 -17.78 -41.53 1.45
CA THR A 530 -18.20 -42.75 2.13
C THR A 530 -17.79 -43.97 1.32
N LEU A 531 -17.02 -44.86 1.94
CA LEU A 531 -16.53 -46.10 1.35
C LEU A 531 -17.10 -47.29 2.13
N SER A 532 -17.60 -48.31 1.44
CA SER A 532 -18.14 -49.51 2.10
C SER A 532 -17.46 -50.77 1.56
N SER A 533 -17.11 -51.69 2.44
CA SER A 533 -16.50 -52.98 2.07
C SER A 533 -17.14 -54.12 2.86
N LYS A 534 -17.35 -55.25 2.19
CA LYS A 534 -17.88 -56.48 2.81
C LYS A 534 -16.75 -57.30 3.39
N PHE A 535 -16.96 -57.83 4.59
CA PHE A 535 -16.02 -58.71 5.27
C PHE A 535 -16.77 -59.91 5.86
N SER A 536 -16.12 -61.07 5.86
CA SER A 536 -16.55 -62.18 6.72
C SER A 536 -16.20 -61.85 8.16
N TYR A 537 -17.04 -62.27 9.11
CA TYR A 537 -16.80 -62.04 10.53
C TYR A 537 -15.46 -62.63 10.99
N LEU A 538 -14.66 -61.76 11.59
CA LEU A 538 -13.46 -62.09 12.34
C LEU A 538 -13.46 -61.22 13.59
N GLU A 539 -13.06 -61.79 14.74
CA GLU A 539 -12.93 -61.01 15.98
C GLU A 539 -11.97 -59.83 15.81
N HIS A 540 -10.95 -59.99 14.95
CA HIS A 540 -10.00 -58.94 14.58
C HIS A 540 -10.04 -58.68 13.08
N LEU A 541 -10.32 -57.43 12.69
CA LEU A 541 -10.43 -57.02 11.29
C LEU A 541 -9.52 -55.84 10.99
N SER A 542 -8.75 -55.91 9.90
CA SER A 542 -7.96 -54.78 9.40
C SER A 542 -8.67 -54.16 8.20
N VAL A 543 -9.19 -52.94 8.38
CA VAL A 543 -9.94 -52.21 7.36
C VAL A 543 -9.06 -51.10 6.76
N PRO A 544 -8.76 -51.13 5.45
CA PRO A 544 -8.05 -50.04 4.80
C PRO A 544 -8.99 -48.85 4.58
N VAL A 545 -8.57 -47.66 4.99
CA VAL A 545 -9.26 -46.39 4.73
C VAL A 545 -8.29 -45.38 4.16
N THR A 546 -8.57 -44.95 2.92
CA THR A 546 -7.78 -43.94 2.23
C THR A 546 -8.20 -42.54 2.66
N VAL A 547 -7.23 -41.70 3.03
CA VAL A 547 -7.43 -40.28 3.33
C VAL A 547 -6.53 -39.47 2.40
N SER A 548 -7.11 -38.83 1.38
CA SER A 548 -6.40 -38.07 0.34
C SER A 548 -6.58 -36.55 0.46
N ASP A 549 -7.32 -36.07 1.46
CA ASP A 549 -7.60 -34.64 1.65
C ASP A 549 -7.25 -34.23 3.08
N ASP A 550 -6.40 -33.21 3.22
CA ASP A 550 -5.89 -32.72 4.51
C ASP A 550 -6.95 -31.98 5.35
N ARG A 551 -8.10 -31.65 4.75
CA ARG A 551 -9.24 -31.07 5.46
C ARG A 551 -10.02 -32.12 6.26
N VAL A 552 -9.81 -33.41 6.01
CA VAL A 552 -10.45 -34.50 6.77
C VAL A 552 -9.96 -34.43 8.22
N CYS A 553 -10.88 -34.24 9.14
CA CYS A 553 -10.59 -34.14 10.58
C CYS A 553 -11.07 -35.37 11.36
N ARG A 554 -12.04 -36.11 10.81
CA ARG A 554 -12.69 -37.23 11.49
C ARG A 554 -13.05 -38.34 10.52
N ILE A 555 -12.91 -39.58 10.96
CA ILE A 555 -13.42 -40.77 10.27
C ILE A 555 -14.45 -41.42 11.19
N VAL A 556 -15.64 -41.71 10.66
CA VAL A 556 -16.67 -42.51 11.33
C VAL A 556 -16.73 -43.87 10.63
N LEU A 557 -16.40 -44.93 11.37
CA LEU A 557 -16.54 -46.30 10.91
C LEU A 557 -17.82 -46.90 11.46
N GLN A 558 -18.65 -47.47 10.60
CA GLN A 558 -19.86 -48.18 10.97
C GLN A 558 -19.75 -49.63 10.53
N VAL A 559 -20.00 -50.55 11.45
CA VAL A 559 -20.17 -51.97 11.13
C VAL A 559 -21.67 -52.23 11.00
N GLN A 560 -22.09 -52.71 9.84
CA GLN A 560 -23.48 -52.94 9.48
C GLN A 560 -23.73 -54.41 9.13
N ASP A 561 -24.98 -54.86 9.22
CA ASP A 561 -25.40 -56.17 8.69
C ASP A 561 -25.68 -56.12 7.18
N SER A 562 -26.11 -57.25 6.60
CA SER A 562 -26.48 -57.36 5.19
C SER A 562 -27.69 -56.52 4.78
N GLN A 563 -28.48 -56.02 5.74
CA GLN A 563 -29.60 -55.09 5.54
C GLN A 563 -29.19 -53.62 5.76
N LYS A 564 -27.88 -53.35 5.95
CA LYS A 564 -27.30 -52.03 6.25
C LYS A 564 -27.73 -51.44 7.59
N LYS A 565 -28.21 -52.25 8.53
CA LYS A 565 -28.47 -51.81 9.89
C LYS A 565 -27.14 -51.65 10.63
N THR A 566 -26.88 -50.47 11.18
CA THR A 566 -25.67 -50.20 11.99
C THR A 566 -25.70 -51.01 13.29
N LEU A 567 -24.68 -51.84 13.48
CA LEU A 567 -24.48 -52.71 14.64
C LEU A 567 -23.42 -52.17 15.62
N GLY A 568 -22.54 -51.29 15.14
CA GLY A 568 -21.51 -50.64 15.96
C GLY A 568 -20.86 -49.47 15.24
N THR A 569 -20.25 -48.55 15.99
CA THR A 569 -19.56 -47.39 15.43
C THR A 569 -18.26 -47.07 16.17
N VAL A 570 -17.23 -46.65 15.41
CA VAL A 570 -15.98 -46.10 15.93
C VAL A 570 -15.74 -44.73 15.30
N VAL A 571 -15.26 -43.78 16.09
CA VAL A 571 -14.86 -42.45 15.62
C VAL A 571 -13.35 -42.28 15.84
N LEU A 572 -12.65 -41.84 14.79
CA LEU A 572 -11.22 -41.51 14.82
C LEU A 572 -11.04 -40.05 14.48
N ASN A 573 -10.12 -39.37 15.18
CA ASN A 573 -9.73 -37.99 14.88
C ASN A 573 -8.37 -37.96 14.18
N ARG A 574 -8.11 -36.93 13.38
CA ARG A 574 -6.81 -36.79 12.70
C ARG A 574 -5.66 -36.68 13.70
N ASP A 575 -4.47 -37.09 13.28
CA ASP A 575 -3.24 -36.96 14.09
C ASP A 575 -2.20 -35.97 13.56
N PHE A 576 -2.53 -35.26 12.48
CA PHE A 576 -1.61 -34.40 11.76
C PHE A 576 -2.05 -32.92 11.79
N PRO A 577 -1.11 -31.96 11.67
CA PRO A 577 -1.43 -30.54 11.64
C PRO A 577 -2.26 -30.15 10.42
N TYR A 578 -3.07 -29.11 10.57
CA TYR A 578 -3.93 -28.58 9.51
C TYR A 578 -3.72 -27.08 9.34
N VAL A 579 -3.68 -26.62 8.09
CA VAL A 579 -3.61 -25.21 7.72
C VAL A 579 -4.82 -24.88 6.85
N HIS A 580 -5.71 -24.01 7.32
CA HIS A 580 -6.82 -23.51 6.52
C HIS A 580 -6.30 -22.72 5.30
N PRO A 581 -6.89 -22.86 4.10
CA PRO A 581 -8.09 -23.64 3.76
C PRO A 581 -7.87 -25.14 3.50
N GLY A 582 -6.62 -25.58 3.45
CA GLY A 582 -6.17 -26.91 3.05
C GLY A 582 -5.14 -26.80 1.93
N LEU A 583 -4.25 -27.78 1.79
CA LEU A 583 -3.11 -27.71 0.87
C LEU A 583 -3.56 -27.56 -0.59
N SER A 584 -4.57 -28.30 -1.02
CA SER A 584 -5.08 -28.23 -2.40
C SER A 584 -5.68 -26.85 -2.74
N GLU A 585 -6.52 -26.31 -1.85
CA GLU A 585 -7.12 -24.97 -2.05
C GLU A 585 -6.07 -23.86 -1.97
N LEU A 586 -5.09 -23.97 -1.07
CA LEU A 586 -3.96 -23.05 -1.00
C LEU A 586 -3.14 -23.06 -2.30
N GLY A 587 -2.92 -24.22 -2.90
CA GLY A 587 -2.24 -24.36 -4.19
C GLY A 587 -2.99 -23.66 -5.32
N LYS A 588 -4.33 -23.78 -5.35
CA LYS A 588 -5.19 -23.07 -6.32
C LYS A 588 -5.14 -21.56 -6.13
N GLU A 589 -5.21 -21.08 -4.89
CA GLU A 589 -5.09 -19.64 -4.58
C GLU A 589 -3.73 -19.08 -5.02
N ALA A 590 -2.64 -19.79 -4.73
CA ALA A 590 -1.30 -19.39 -5.15
C ALA A 590 -1.18 -19.36 -6.69
N ALA A 591 -1.76 -20.34 -7.39
CA ALA A 591 -1.78 -20.38 -8.85
C ALA A 591 -2.55 -19.20 -9.46
N ALA A 592 -3.73 -18.88 -8.93
CA ALA A 592 -4.55 -17.77 -9.43
C ALA A 592 -3.87 -16.42 -9.24
N LEU A 593 -3.15 -16.23 -8.13
CA LEU A 593 -2.34 -15.04 -7.89
C LEU A 593 -1.16 -14.97 -8.86
N LEU A 594 -0.45 -16.08 -9.06
CA LEU A 594 0.66 -16.13 -10.00
C LEU A 594 0.21 -15.83 -11.44
N GLU A 595 -0.98 -16.31 -11.83
CA GLU A 595 -1.60 -16.00 -13.12
C GLU A 595 -1.92 -14.50 -13.26
N SER A 596 -2.54 -13.92 -12.22
CA SER A 596 -2.86 -12.50 -12.18
C SER A 596 -1.58 -11.64 -12.30
N LEU A 597 -0.54 -12.00 -11.55
CA LEU A 597 0.76 -11.33 -11.62
C LEU A 597 1.49 -11.57 -12.94
N GLY A 598 1.31 -12.72 -13.58
CA GLY A 598 1.92 -13.05 -14.87
C GLY A 598 1.58 -12.06 -16.00
N GLN A 599 0.50 -11.30 -15.87
CA GLN A 599 0.17 -10.18 -16.77
C GLN A 599 1.22 -9.05 -16.70
N LEU A 600 1.99 -8.96 -15.61
CA LEU A 600 3.03 -7.97 -15.34
C LEU A 600 4.45 -8.50 -15.57
N ARG A 601 4.60 -9.58 -16.35
CA ARG A 601 5.87 -10.30 -16.60
C ARG A 601 7.06 -9.46 -17.09
N THR A 602 6.84 -8.24 -17.54
CA THR A 602 7.90 -7.31 -17.97
C THR A 602 8.58 -6.59 -16.79
N LEU A 603 8.03 -6.65 -15.58
CA LEU A 603 8.59 -6.00 -14.40
C LEU A 603 9.81 -6.76 -13.87
N SER A 604 10.97 -6.08 -13.85
CA SER A 604 12.21 -6.57 -13.25
C SER A 604 12.39 -6.19 -11.77
N HIS A 605 11.31 -5.75 -11.11
CA HIS A 605 11.38 -5.21 -9.75
C HIS A 605 11.58 -6.33 -8.71
N PRO A 606 12.55 -6.23 -7.77
CA PRO A 606 12.87 -7.30 -6.81
C PRO A 606 11.71 -7.76 -5.92
N ILE A 607 10.86 -6.83 -5.46
CA ILE A 607 9.68 -7.15 -4.63
C ILE A 607 8.68 -8.00 -5.43
N TYR A 608 8.44 -7.65 -6.68
CA TYR A 608 7.55 -8.41 -7.57
C TYR A 608 8.13 -9.79 -7.87
N GLN A 609 9.43 -9.86 -8.21
CA GLN A 609 10.11 -11.12 -8.45
C GLN A 609 10.07 -12.04 -7.21
N GLY A 610 10.31 -11.49 -6.02
CA GLY A 610 10.19 -12.23 -4.77
C GLY A 610 8.77 -12.75 -4.50
N ALA A 611 7.75 -11.94 -4.80
CA ALA A 611 6.35 -12.37 -4.72
C ALA A 611 6.07 -13.59 -5.61
N CYS A 612 6.46 -13.50 -6.88
CA CYS A 612 6.29 -14.58 -7.86
C CYS A 612 7.06 -15.84 -7.47
N GLN A 613 8.32 -15.70 -7.03
CA GLN A 613 9.15 -16.81 -6.56
C GLN A 613 8.54 -17.48 -5.31
N SER A 614 7.98 -16.70 -4.38
CA SER A 614 7.30 -17.23 -3.21
C SER A 614 6.04 -18.03 -3.57
N LEU A 615 5.24 -17.54 -4.51
CA LEU A 615 4.07 -18.25 -5.04
C LEU A 615 4.46 -19.54 -5.74
N GLN A 616 5.48 -19.50 -6.59
CA GLN A 616 6.03 -20.68 -7.28
C GLN A 616 6.57 -21.71 -6.28
N ARG A 617 7.29 -21.27 -5.24
CA ARG A 617 7.85 -22.14 -4.21
C ARG A 617 6.76 -22.91 -3.46
N ILE A 618 5.69 -22.25 -3.00
CA ILE A 618 4.61 -22.95 -2.29
C ILE A 618 3.81 -23.86 -3.23
N GLN A 619 3.58 -23.43 -4.47
CA GLN A 619 2.89 -24.26 -5.48
C GLN A 619 3.68 -25.55 -5.77
N LEU A 620 4.99 -25.43 -6.02
CA LEU A 620 5.87 -26.57 -6.29
C LEU A 620 5.89 -27.54 -5.09
N ALA A 621 6.01 -27.02 -3.87
CA ALA A 621 6.03 -27.85 -2.67
C ALA A 621 4.72 -28.62 -2.47
N ILE A 622 3.57 -27.96 -2.70
CA ILE A 622 2.26 -28.61 -2.63
C ILE A 622 2.12 -29.70 -3.69
N SER A 623 2.51 -29.42 -4.95
CA SER A 623 2.45 -30.42 -6.03
C SER A 623 3.37 -31.62 -5.79
N GLN A 624 4.58 -31.40 -5.25
CA GLN A 624 5.49 -32.46 -4.85
C GLN A 624 4.89 -33.34 -3.74
N PHE A 625 4.33 -32.70 -2.71
CA PHE A 625 3.68 -33.41 -1.62
C PHE A 625 2.44 -34.20 -2.08
N GLN A 626 1.63 -33.64 -3.00
CA GLN A 626 0.50 -34.35 -3.61
C GLN A 626 0.96 -35.61 -4.34
N SER A 627 2.03 -35.53 -5.14
CA SER A 627 2.59 -36.71 -5.81
C SER A 627 3.13 -37.75 -4.81
N GLN A 628 3.78 -37.30 -3.72
CA GLN A 628 4.22 -38.19 -2.65
C GLN A 628 3.05 -38.91 -1.97
N MET A 629 1.95 -38.18 -1.72
CA MET A 629 0.73 -38.76 -1.16
C MET A 629 0.10 -39.79 -2.12
N GLU A 630 0.02 -39.49 -3.41
CA GLU A 630 -0.45 -40.44 -4.43
C GLU A 630 0.42 -41.71 -4.48
N GLN A 631 1.74 -41.56 -4.40
CA GLN A 631 2.66 -42.69 -4.31
C GLN A 631 2.46 -43.52 -3.04
N ALA A 632 2.25 -42.88 -1.89
CA ALA A 632 1.94 -43.55 -0.64
C ALA A 632 0.62 -44.31 -0.73
N ILE A 633 -0.41 -43.72 -1.35
CA ILE A 633 -1.71 -44.37 -1.59
C ILE A 633 -1.55 -45.59 -2.51
N ALA A 634 -0.83 -45.45 -3.63
CA ALA A 634 -0.55 -46.54 -4.56
C ALA A 634 0.26 -47.69 -3.91
N ALA A 635 1.11 -47.35 -2.93
CA ALA A 635 1.89 -48.31 -2.15
C ALA A 635 1.14 -48.88 -0.94
N ASP A 636 -0.14 -48.54 -0.74
CA ASP A 636 -0.97 -48.94 0.41
C ASP A 636 -0.35 -48.56 1.77
N LYS A 637 0.13 -47.31 1.87
CA LYS A 637 0.80 -46.74 3.06
C LYS A 637 0.28 -45.35 3.42
N THR A 638 0.55 -44.95 4.66
CA THR A 638 0.40 -43.56 5.11
C THR A 638 1.64 -42.73 4.75
N VAL A 639 1.46 -41.43 4.57
CA VAL A 639 2.56 -40.46 4.49
C VAL A 639 3.18 -40.31 5.89
N PRO A 640 4.52 -40.33 6.03
CA PRO A 640 5.20 -40.07 7.31
C PRO A 640 4.80 -38.71 7.91
N LEU A 641 4.61 -38.67 9.24
CA LEU A 641 4.13 -37.46 9.93
C LEU A 641 5.08 -36.26 9.76
N ASP A 642 6.39 -36.50 9.76
CA ASP A 642 7.42 -35.47 9.58
C ASP A 642 7.33 -34.78 8.20
N GLU A 643 6.95 -35.52 7.16
CA GLU A 643 6.72 -34.93 5.83
C GLU A 643 5.42 -34.11 5.80
N ILE A 644 4.38 -34.54 6.54
CA ILE A 644 3.14 -33.75 6.70
C ILE A 644 3.42 -32.46 7.49
N GLU A 645 4.19 -32.54 8.57
CA GLU A 645 4.61 -31.38 9.39
C GLU A 645 5.47 -30.40 8.58
N LYS A 646 6.34 -30.91 7.70
CA LYS A 646 7.18 -30.09 6.82
C LYS A 646 6.36 -29.30 5.80
N ILE A 647 5.42 -29.92 5.09
CA ILE A 647 4.59 -29.19 4.11
C ILE A 647 3.62 -28.22 4.81
N THR A 648 3.05 -28.62 5.95
CA THR A 648 2.12 -27.76 6.71
C THR A 648 2.81 -26.58 7.35
N SER A 649 4.04 -26.74 7.86
CA SER A 649 4.83 -25.60 8.36
C SER A 649 5.21 -24.63 7.25
N LEU A 650 5.54 -25.13 6.06
CA LEU A 650 5.78 -24.29 4.89
C LEU A 650 4.51 -23.53 4.47
N ALA A 651 3.36 -24.22 4.40
CA ALA A 651 2.07 -23.64 4.08
C ALA A 651 1.62 -22.57 5.11
N ASN A 652 1.83 -22.83 6.40
CA ASN A 652 1.55 -21.87 7.47
C ASN A 652 2.46 -20.63 7.38
N GLY A 653 3.75 -20.85 7.09
CA GLY A 653 4.71 -19.78 6.82
C GLY A 653 4.29 -18.90 5.64
N PHE A 654 3.87 -19.51 4.53
CA PHE A 654 3.35 -18.80 3.36
C PHE A 654 2.07 -18.01 3.69
N GLN A 655 1.13 -18.60 4.43
CA GLN A 655 -0.10 -17.90 4.85
C GLN A 655 0.20 -16.67 5.71
N HIS A 656 1.12 -16.78 6.67
CA HIS A 656 1.56 -15.64 7.48
C HIS A 656 2.21 -14.54 6.62
N PHE A 657 3.12 -14.93 5.74
CA PHE A 657 3.76 -14.03 4.80
C PHE A 657 2.75 -13.33 3.90
N ARG A 658 1.80 -14.06 3.31
CA ARG A 658 0.76 -13.48 2.46
C ARG A 658 -0.09 -12.51 3.24
N ARG A 659 -0.59 -12.87 4.43
CA ARG A 659 -1.43 -11.97 5.26
C ARG A 659 -0.73 -10.65 5.56
N LYS A 660 0.58 -10.69 5.88
CA LYS A 660 1.39 -9.50 6.11
C LYS A 660 1.57 -8.64 4.85
N ASN A 661 1.67 -9.28 3.69
CA ASN A 661 2.04 -8.63 2.42
C ASN A 661 0.90 -8.56 1.39
N GLN A 662 -0.38 -8.75 1.78
CA GLN A 662 -1.51 -8.69 0.83
C GLN A 662 -1.54 -7.34 0.10
N TYR A 663 -1.22 -6.26 0.82
CA TYR A 663 -0.93 -4.98 0.21
C TYR A 663 0.34 -4.37 0.79
N LEU A 664 0.98 -3.54 -0.01
CA LEU A 664 2.11 -2.69 0.35
C LEU A 664 1.63 -1.25 0.46
N LEU A 665 2.24 -0.48 1.35
CA LEU A 665 1.90 0.93 1.60
C LEU A 665 3.18 1.77 1.75
N TRP A 666 3.35 2.79 0.92
CA TRP A 666 4.45 3.75 1.06
C TRP A 666 3.98 5.16 0.73
N GLU A 667 4.66 6.14 1.32
CA GLU A 667 4.47 7.55 1.01
C GLU A 667 5.14 7.91 -0.31
N VAL A 668 4.49 8.78 -1.07
CA VAL A 668 4.96 9.30 -2.36
C VAL A 668 4.73 10.80 -2.44
N SER A 669 5.46 11.49 -3.33
CA SER A 669 5.18 12.88 -3.62
C SER A 669 3.76 13.03 -4.19
N PRO A 670 2.91 13.94 -3.70
CA PRO A 670 1.61 14.20 -4.32
C PRO A 670 1.73 14.74 -5.76
N TRP A 671 2.89 15.28 -6.12
CA TRP A 671 3.13 16.03 -7.37
C TRP A 671 3.74 15.21 -8.50
N GLU A 672 3.97 13.92 -8.28
CA GLU A 672 4.38 12.99 -9.33
C GLU A 672 3.16 12.29 -9.95
N ASN A 673 3.33 11.75 -11.16
CA ASN A 673 2.33 10.87 -11.78
C ASN A 673 2.45 9.46 -11.24
N GLY A 674 1.32 8.82 -10.95
CA GLY A 674 1.28 7.42 -10.53
C GLY A 674 1.51 6.43 -11.67
N SER A 675 1.70 5.17 -11.31
CA SER A 675 1.61 4.01 -12.21
C SER A 675 0.63 2.98 -11.63
N PRO A 676 -0.24 2.36 -12.44
CA PRO A 676 -1.18 1.35 -11.96
C PRO A 676 -0.46 0.10 -11.43
N THR A 677 0.82 -0.07 -11.74
CA THR A 677 1.65 -1.20 -11.33
C THR A 677 2.82 -0.74 -10.46
N ALA A 678 2.66 0.42 -9.80
CA ALA A 678 3.68 1.00 -8.94
C ALA A 678 4.11 0.01 -7.84
N LEU A 679 5.41 -0.01 -7.58
CA LEU A 679 6.05 -0.78 -6.53
C LEU A 679 6.94 0.15 -5.71
N PRO A 680 7.11 -0.10 -4.40
CA PRO A 680 7.93 0.77 -3.57
C PRO A 680 9.42 0.60 -3.91
N GLY A 681 10.25 1.55 -3.45
CA GLY A 681 11.71 1.46 -3.61
C GLY A 681 12.31 0.15 -3.03
N LYS A 682 13.51 -0.23 -3.49
CA LYS A 682 14.14 -1.51 -3.11
C LYS A 682 14.33 -1.68 -1.60
N ASP A 683 14.54 -0.58 -0.87
CA ASP A 683 14.71 -0.57 0.59
C ASP A 683 13.40 -0.36 1.34
N TYR A 684 12.27 -0.71 0.73
CA TYR A 684 10.93 -0.47 1.27
C TYR A 684 10.80 -0.92 2.73
N GLN A 685 10.43 0.04 3.58
CA GLN A 685 9.90 -0.21 4.90
C GLN A 685 8.53 0.43 5.00
N PHE A 686 7.61 -0.24 5.68
CA PHE A 686 6.28 0.28 5.92
C PHE A 686 6.37 1.61 6.70
N THR A 687 5.90 2.70 6.10
CA THR A 687 5.86 4.02 6.73
C THR A 687 4.89 3.98 7.91
N ARG A 688 5.40 4.24 9.12
CA ARG A 688 4.58 4.21 10.35
C ARG A 688 4.07 5.58 10.79
N THR A 689 4.54 6.66 10.18
CA THR A 689 4.25 8.02 10.64
C THR A 689 4.04 8.99 9.50
N ILE A 690 2.96 9.78 9.56
CA ILE A 690 2.67 10.93 8.71
C ILE A 690 2.95 12.19 9.51
N LYS A 691 3.61 13.18 8.91
CA LYS A 691 3.92 14.45 9.57
C LYS A 691 3.28 15.62 8.82
N PHE A 692 2.61 16.49 9.55
CA PHE A 692 2.08 17.76 9.06
C PHE A 692 2.70 18.90 9.86
N SER A 693 3.13 19.96 9.18
CA SER A 693 3.78 21.13 9.79
C SER A 693 3.32 22.41 9.11
N GLN A 694 2.17 22.92 9.54
CA GLN A 694 1.48 24.00 8.84
C GLN A 694 0.96 25.10 9.76
N ALA A 695 0.72 26.28 9.20
CA ALA A 695 0.09 27.42 9.85
C ALA A 695 -1.39 27.12 10.09
N SER A 696 -2.07 27.95 10.87
CA SER A 696 -3.54 27.91 10.93
C SER A 696 -4.14 28.49 9.64
N ASN A 697 -5.28 27.94 9.18
CA ASN A 697 -5.92 28.25 7.89
C ASN A 697 -5.08 27.84 6.66
N GLU A 698 -4.43 26.68 6.74
CA GLU A 698 -3.62 26.06 5.68
C GLU A 698 -4.12 24.65 5.37
N ARG A 699 -3.85 24.19 4.15
CA ARG A 699 -4.10 22.82 3.70
C ARG A 699 -2.79 22.18 3.24
N GLU A 700 -2.42 21.08 3.86
CA GLU A 700 -1.25 20.28 3.46
C GLU A 700 -1.70 18.88 3.03
N ALA A 701 -1.20 18.41 1.89
CA ALA A 701 -1.51 17.10 1.34
C ALA A 701 -0.35 16.11 1.50
N LYS A 702 -0.67 14.87 1.89
CA LYS A 702 0.24 13.72 1.81
C LYS A 702 -0.39 12.65 0.93
N ALA A 703 0.43 11.98 0.11
CA ALA A 703 -0.02 10.95 -0.80
C ALA A 703 0.67 9.61 -0.48
N PHE A 704 -0.09 8.53 -0.59
CA PHE A 704 0.36 7.18 -0.37
C PHE A 704 -0.03 6.30 -1.54
N VAL A 705 0.76 5.27 -1.81
CA VAL A 705 0.37 4.19 -2.72
C VAL A 705 -0.02 2.97 -1.91
N LEU A 706 -1.17 2.39 -2.23
CA LEU A 706 -1.60 1.07 -1.79
C LEU A 706 -1.49 0.11 -2.98
N SER A 707 -0.58 -0.87 -2.92
CA SER A 707 -0.39 -1.87 -3.98
C SER A 707 -0.84 -3.25 -3.51
N GLY A 708 -1.83 -3.84 -4.17
CA GLY A 708 -2.45 -5.11 -3.83
C GLY A 708 -1.66 -6.35 -4.26
N LEU A 709 -0.33 -6.34 -4.21
CA LEU A 709 0.52 -7.34 -4.88
C LEU A 709 0.21 -8.81 -4.53
N LEU A 710 -0.18 -9.12 -3.28
CA LEU A 710 -0.56 -10.49 -2.85
C LEU A 710 -1.99 -10.55 -2.28
N CYS A 711 -2.83 -9.58 -2.62
CA CYS A 711 -4.22 -9.56 -2.19
C CYS A 711 -5.04 -10.60 -2.94
N GLY A 712 -6.24 -10.95 -2.46
CA GLY A 712 -7.17 -11.78 -3.23
C GLY A 712 -7.68 -11.06 -4.49
N PRO A 713 -8.64 -11.63 -5.23
CA PRO A 713 -9.17 -11.00 -6.46
C PRO A 713 -9.72 -9.59 -6.23
N ARG A 714 -10.07 -9.27 -4.99
CA ARG A 714 -10.49 -7.95 -4.54
C ARG A 714 -10.16 -7.77 -3.07
N LEU A 715 -9.59 -6.63 -2.70
CA LEU A 715 -9.40 -6.22 -1.32
C LEU A 715 -9.92 -4.79 -1.13
N ASP A 716 -10.99 -4.66 -0.35
CA ASP A 716 -11.59 -3.38 0.00
C ASP A 716 -11.05 -2.90 1.35
N LEU A 717 -10.40 -1.74 1.33
CA LEU A 717 -9.77 -1.10 2.49
C LEU A 717 -10.48 0.22 2.77
N ARG A 718 -10.85 0.45 4.04
CA ARG A 718 -11.40 1.71 4.51
C ARG A 718 -10.31 2.51 5.21
N ILE A 719 -10.13 3.77 4.80
CA ILE A 719 -9.16 4.70 5.37
C ILE A 719 -9.86 5.62 6.37
N VAL A 720 -9.47 5.54 7.65
CA VAL A 720 -10.19 6.19 8.76
C VAL A 720 -9.25 7.09 9.57
N PRO A 721 -9.21 8.40 9.28
CA PRO A 721 -8.65 9.38 10.21
C PRO A 721 -9.41 9.37 11.53
N ARG A 722 -8.69 9.30 12.65
CA ARG A 722 -9.30 9.29 13.99
C ARG A 722 -9.34 10.68 14.60
N SER A 723 -10.36 10.91 15.42
CA SER A 723 -10.35 12.06 16.33
C SER A 723 -9.39 11.76 17.47
N SER A 724 -8.70 12.78 17.96
CA SER A 724 -7.72 12.63 19.03
C SER A 724 -8.18 13.30 20.31
N ASN A 725 -7.99 12.57 21.42
CA ASN A 725 -8.12 13.07 22.78
C ASN A 725 -6.91 12.64 23.63
N VAL A 726 -5.70 12.88 23.10
CA VAL A 726 -4.45 12.56 23.80
C VAL A 726 -4.27 13.51 25.00
N ARG A 727 -3.95 12.94 26.17
CA ARG A 727 -3.74 13.71 27.40
C ARG A 727 -2.66 14.77 27.20
N ASN A 728 -2.92 16.00 27.68
CA ASN A 728 -2.04 17.18 27.54
C ASN A 728 -1.85 17.69 26.11
N LYS A 729 -2.64 17.25 25.13
CA LYS A 729 -2.71 17.84 23.78
C LYS A 729 -4.12 18.40 23.53
N PRO A 730 -4.29 19.40 22.66
CA PRO A 730 -5.61 19.88 22.31
C PRO A 730 -6.41 18.82 21.54
N PHE A 731 -7.74 18.86 21.66
CA PHE A 731 -8.62 17.95 20.92
C PHE A 731 -8.50 18.20 19.42
N LEU A 732 -8.48 17.12 18.64
CA LEU A 732 -8.50 17.17 17.17
C LEU A 732 -9.67 16.34 16.65
N ALA A 733 -10.59 16.98 15.94
CA ALA A 733 -11.68 16.27 15.29
C ALA A 733 -11.23 15.68 13.95
N SER A 734 -11.74 14.50 13.59
CA SER A 734 -11.40 13.83 12.33
C SER A 734 -11.89 14.56 11.07
N HIS A 735 -12.83 15.51 11.18
CA HIS A 735 -13.33 16.29 10.04
C HIS A 735 -12.30 17.30 9.49
N HIS A 736 -11.18 17.51 10.18
CA HIS A 736 -10.04 18.26 9.66
C HIS A 736 -9.23 17.47 8.63
N PHE A 737 -9.54 16.19 8.42
CA PHE A 737 -8.92 15.36 7.39
C PHE A 737 -9.89 15.09 6.25
N GLU A 738 -9.39 15.25 5.03
CA GLU A 738 -10.06 14.83 3.81
C GLU A 738 -9.28 13.66 3.22
N VAL A 739 -10.00 12.61 2.81
CA VAL A 739 -9.39 11.43 2.17
C VAL A 739 -9.86 11.37 0.73
N TYR A 740 -8.91 11.30 -0.19
CA TYR A 740 -9.20 11.15 -1.61
C TYR A 740 -8.55 9.89 -2.17
N ALA A 741 -9.26 9.22 -3.07
CA ALA A 741 -8.67 8.29 -4.01
C ALA A 741 -8.29 9.06 -5.28
N GLU A 742 -7.16 8.70 -5.87
CA GLU A 742 -6.66 9.32 -7.09
C GLU A 742 -6.66 8.26 -8.21
N PRO A 743 -7.77 8.13 -8.97
CA PRO A 743 -7.89 7.11 -9.99
C PRO A 743 -7.04 7.43 -11.22
N PHE A 744 -6.71 6.38 -11.97
CA PHE A 744 -6.10 6.48 -13.29
C PHE A 744 -7.16 6.87 -14.32
N ILE A 745 -6.84 7.86 -15.15
CA ILE A 745 -7.65 8.33 -16.28
C ILE A 745 -6.86 8.13 -17.58
N ASN A 746 -7.56 7.86 -18.67
CA ASN A 746 -6.95 7.81 -19.99
C ASN A 746 -6.87 9.22 -20.58
N HIS A 747 -5.66 9.64 -20.93
CA HIS A 747 -5.38 10.87 -21.65
C HIS A 747 -4.64 10.55 -22.94
N LEU A 748 -5.35 10.61 -24.08
CA LEU A 748 -4.77 10.38 -25.41
C LEU A 748 -4.02 9.02 -25.57
N GLY A 749 -4.42 8.00 -24.80
CA GLY A 749 -3.80 6.67 -24.79
C GLY A 749 -2.85 6.43 -23.62
N ASP A 750 -2.45 7.48 -22.90
CA ASP A 750 -1.62 7.39 -21.69
C ASP A 750 -2.47 7.34 -20.43
N LEU A 751 -2.07 6.55 -19.44
CA LEU A 751 -2.74 6.53 -18.13
C LEU A 751 -2.12 7.57 -17.20
N LEU A 752 -2.91 8.53 -16.75
CA LEU A 752 -2.50 9.60 -15.85
C LEU A 752 -3.30 9.58 -14.55
N THR A 753 -2.76 10.21 -13.52
CA THR A 753 -3.42 10.36 -12.22
C THR A 753 -3.59 11.85 -11.93
N ALA A 754 -4.83 12.32 -11.81
CA ALA A 754 -5.13 13.74 -11.65
C ALA A 754 -6.34 14.04 -10.76
N PRO A 755 -7.54 13.46 -10.98
CA PRO A 755 -8.72 13.76 -10.16
C PRO A 755 -8.53 13.27 -8.72
N LEU A 756 -9.09 14.02 -7.77
CA LEU A 756 -9.15 13.66 -6.36
C LEU A 756 -10.60 13.37 -6.00
N VAL A 757 -10.92 12.09 -5.81
CA VAL A 757 -12.29 11.59 -5.63
C VAL A 757 -12.52 11.15 -4.19
N GLN A 758 -13.57 11.66 -3.56
CA GLN A 758 -13.98 11.18 -2.23
C GLN A 758 -14.92 9.99 -2.38
N ASN A 759 -14.42 8.81 -2.07
CA ASN A 759 -15.23 7.60 -2.09
C ASN A 759 -16.14 7.54 -0.86
N SER A 760 -17.35 7.00 -1.04
CA SER A 760 -18.27 6.79 0.08
C SER A 760 -17.63 5.97 1.19
N GLY A 761 -17.58 6.55 2.39
CA GLY A 761 -16.95 5.92 3.56
C GLY A 761 -15.44 5.72 3.44
N ASN A 762 -14.74 6.48 2.58
CA ASN A 762 -13.29 6.41 2.36
C ASN A 762 -12.79 5.01 1.99
N ILE A 763 -13.57 4.30 1.17
CA ILE A 763 -13.25 2.94 0.73
C ILE A 763 -12.41 3.00 -0.54
N VAL A 764 -11.31 2.27 -0.56
CA VAL A 764 -10.47 2.04 -1.74
C VAL A 764 -10.38 0.55 -2.00
N THR A 765 -10.32 0.19 -3.28
CA THR A 765 -10.24 -1.20 -3.72
C THR A 765 -8.91 -1.40 -4.42
N VAL A 766 -8.20 -2.45 -4.03
CA VAL A 766 -7.00 -2.93 -4.72
C VAL A 766 -7.22 -4.36 -5.18
N THR A 767 -6.64 -4.70 -6.34
CA THR A 767 -6.65 -6.05 -6.92
C THR A 767 -5.20 -6.53 -7.11
N PRO A 768 -4.97 -7.83 -7.39
CA PRO A 768 -3.64 -8.38 -7.50
C PRO A 768 -2.78 -7.68 -8.55
N GLY A 769 -1.69 -7.05 -8.11
CA GLY A 769 -0.74 -6.36 -9.00
C GLY A 769 -1.13 -4.92 -9.37
N GLU A 770 -2.29 -4.44 -8.92
CA GLU A 770 -2.71 -3.06 -9.10
C GLU A 770 -2.34 -2.19 -7.89
N ALA A 771 -2.10 -0.91 -8.16
CA ALA A 771 -1.81 0.12 -7.20
C ALA A 771 -2.84 1.26 -7.30
N ILE A 772 -3.21 1.83 -6.16
CA ILE A 772 -4.03 3.04 -6.09
C ILE A 772 -3.33 4.08 -5.23
N ARG A 773 -3.46 5.35 -5.62
CA ARG A 773 -2.97 6.48 -4.85
C ARG A 773 -4.07 7.02 -3.93
N VAL A 774 -3.72 7.26 -2.68
CA VAL A 774 -4.61 7.77 -1.64
C VAL A 774 -4.00 9.04 -1.06
N TRP A 775 -4.80 10.09 -1.00
CA TRP A 775 -4.40 11.37 -0.43
C TRP A 775 -5.04 11.55 0.93
N ILE A 776 -4.25 12.03 1.89
CA ILE A 776 -4.70 12.54 3.18
C ILE A 776 -4.38 14.03 3.17
N VAL A 777 -5.42 14.86 3.13
CA VAL A 777 -5.29 16.32 3.23
C VAL A 777 -5.68 16.75 4.63
N PHE A 778 -4.79 17.46 5.31
CA PHE A 778 -5.04 18.01 6.63
C PHE A 778 -5.31 19.52 6.51
N ASN A 779 -6.50 19.95 6.97
CA ASN A 779 -6.93 21.34 6.95
C ASN A 779 -6.92 21.92 8.37
N SER A 780 -5.97 22.81 8.65
CA SER A 780 -5.76 23.40 9.97
C SER A 780 -6.72 24.52 10.33
N ARG A 781 -7.61 24.92 9.41
CA ARG A 781 -8.53 26.05 9.61
C ARG A 781 -9.34 25.90 10.90
N GLY A 782 -9.28 26.92 11.75
CA GLY A 782 -10.00 26.95 13.03
C GLY A 782 -9.29 26.22 14.19
N LEU A 783 -8.13 25.59 13.95
CA LEU A 783 -7.34 24.99 15.02
C LEU A 783 -6.41 26.02 15.68
N PRO A 784 -6.29 25.99 17.02
CA PRO A 784 -5.29 26.78 17.71
C PRO A 784 -3.87 26.23 17.46
N PRO A 785 -2.82 27.06 17.61
CA PRO A 785 -1.44 26.60 17.57
C PRO A 785 -1.16 25.51 18.61
N GLY A 786 -0.35 24.52 18.25
CA GLY A 786 -0.03 23.41 19.15
C GLY A 786 0.47 22.15 18.44
N ASP A 787 0.85 21.17 19.26
CA ASP A 787 1.23 19.84 18.80
C ASP A 787 0.04 18.89 19.00
N TYR A 788 -0.34 18.18 17.95
CA TYR A 788 -1.42 17.19 17.96
C TYR A 788 -0.87 15.81 17.59
N ASN A 789 -1.56 14.78 18.03
CA ASN A 789 -1.32 13.41 17.59
C ASN A 789 -2.63 12.74 17.26
N THR A 790 -2.69 11.97 16.20
CA THR A 790 -3.80 11.06 15.94
C THR A 790 -3.31 9.84 15.16
N THR A 791 -4.22 9.02 14.67
CA THR A 791 -3.91 7.93 13.77
C THR A 791 -4.81 7.96 12.54
N VAL A 792 -4.29 7.42 11.44
CA VAL A 792 -5.09 6.98 10.30
C VAL A 792 -5.12 5.46 10.31
N GLU A 793 -6.31 4.88 10.45
CA GLU A 793 -6.51 3.44 10.45
C GLU A 793 -6.82 2.94 9.03
N ILE A 794 -6.21 1.84 8.61
CA ILE A 794 -6.54 1.12 7.37
C ILE A 794 -7.24 -0.17 7.75
N LYS A 795 -8.54 -0.26 7.43
CA LYS A 795 -9.43 -1.35 7.84
C LYS A 795 -9.85 -2.22 6.65
N PRO A 796 -9.53 -3.51 6.64
CA PRO A 796 -10.19 -4.46 5.75
C PRO A 796 -11.70 -4.51 6.02
N LEU A 797 -12.53 -4.46 4.98
CA LEU A 797 -14.00 -4.49 5.17
C LEU A 797 -14.58 -5.90 5.29
N TYR A 798 -14.03 -6.86 4.54
CA TYR A 798 -14.58 -8.22 4.43
C TYR A 798 -13.59 -9.30 4.88
N ASP A 799 -12.29 -8.96 5.01
CA ASP A 799 -11.25 -9.88 5.48
C ASP A 799 -10.88 -9.57 6.94
N PHE A 800 -11.70 -10.06 7.87
CA PHE A 800 -11.47 -9.89 9.31
C PHE A 800 -10.27 -10.70 9.85
N SER A 801 -9.65 -11.55 9.02
CA SER A 801 -8.44 -12.28 9.43
C SER A 801 -7.22 -11.36 9.49
N ARG A 802 -7.30 -10.19 8.85
CA ARG A 802 -6.28 -9.15 8.90
C ARG A 802 -6.61 -8.10 9.96
N ALA A 803 -5.61 -7.78 10.77
CA ALA A 803 -5.71 -6.69 11.74
C ALA A 803 -5.81 -5.33 11.06
N THR A 804 -6.49 -4.38 11.71
CA THR A 804 -6.45 -2.97 11.31
C THR A 804 -5.02 -2.45 11.44
N GLU A 805 -4.46 -1.94 10.35
CA GLU A 805 -3.19 -1.21 10.41
C GLU A 805 -3.45 0.21 10.91
N SER A 806 -2.54 0.75 11.71
CA SER A 806 -2.60 2.14 12.18
C SER A 806 -1.33 2.86 11.80
N ILE A 807 -1.48 4.03 11.20
CA ILE A 807 -0.38 4.95 10.88
C ILE A 807 -0.48 6.11 11.87
N ASP A 808 0.61 6.37 12.57
CA ASP A 808 0.67 7.50 13.50
C ASP A 808 0.69 8.82 12.70
N VAL A 809 0.03 9.85 13.22
CA VAL A 809 0.02 11.18 12.63
C VAL A 809 0.52 12.18 13.66
N ASP A 810 1.65 12.80 13.36
CA ASP A 810 2.22 13.91 14.11
C ASP A 810 1.86 15.23 13.41
N ILE A 811 1.34 16.20 14.16
CA ILE A 811 0.91 17.48 13.59
C ILE A 811 1.47 18.62 14.40
N LYS A 812 2.13 19.55 13.72
CA LYS A 812 2.49 20.87 14.23
C LYS A 812 1.59 21.93 13.58
N VAL A 813 0.80 22.62 14.39
CA VAL A 813 0.17 23.89 13.98
C VAL A 813 1.01 25.03 14.52
N TRP A 814 1.63 25.82 13.62
CA TRP A 814 2.50 26.94 13.98
C TRP A 814 1.75 28.08 14.69
N ASN A 815 2.47 28.96 15.39
CA ASN A 815 1.92 30.08 16.15
C ASN A 815 1.56 31.30 15.28
N PHE A 816 1.03 31.07 14.09
CA PHE A 816 0.51 32.10 13.20
C PHE A 816 -0.61 31.56 12.31
N THR A 817 -1.43 32.46 11.78
CA THR A 817 -2.59 32.16 10.94
C THR A 817 -2.39 32.84 9.59
N LEU A 818 -2.63 32.10 8.50
CA LEU A 818 -2.68 32.66 7.15
C LEU A 818 -3.97 33.48 6.96
N PRO A 819 -3.96 34.48 6.06
CA PRO A 819 -5.11 35.36 5.84
C PRO A 819 -6.39 34.60 5.46
N GLU A 820 -7.54 35.24 5.60
CA GLU A 820 -8.78 34.75 5.00
C GLU A 820 -8.71 34.85 3.47
N THR A 821 -9.44 33.99 2.75
CA THR A 821 -9.35 33.89 1.28
C THR A 821 -9.51 35.25 0.58
N ARG A 822 -10.39 36.12 1.05
CA ARG A 822 -10.60 37.47 0.46
C ARG A 822 -9.36 38.38 0.53
N ASP A 823 -8.49 38.15 1.51
CA ASP A 823 -7.31 38.96 1.83
C ASP A 823 -6.02 38.30 1.33
N TRP A 824 -6.14 37.26 0.48
CA TRP A 824 -4.98 36.54 -0.01
C TRP A 824 -4.00 37.46 -0.76
N PRO A 825 -2.67 37.32 -0.63
CA PRO A 825 -1.76 38.36 -1.12
C PRO A 825 -1.64 38.48 -2.64
N ILE A 826 -2.04 37.45 -3.37
CA ILE A 826 -1.95 37.41 -4.84
C ILE A 826 -3.27 36.92 -5.42
N ASP A 827 -3.68 37.49 -6.55
CA ASP A 827 -4.90 37.11 -7.26
C ASP A 827 -4.63 35.87 -8.13
N ALA A 828 -5.53 34.88 -8.03
CA ALA A 828 -5.58 33.73 -8.92
C ALA A 828 -6.89 33.74 -9.68
N PHE A 829 -6.83 33.48 -10.98
CA PHE A 829 -7.99 33.37 -11.84
C PHE A 829 -7.86 32.20 -12.81
N PHE A 830 -8.96 31.50 -13.06
CA PHE A 830 -8.99 30.39 -13.99
C PHE A 830 -10.20 30.56 -14.89
N TRP A 831 -9.98 30.51 -16.20
CA TRP A 831 -11.11 30.62 -17.11
C TRP A 831 -12.05 29.44 -16.94
N GLY A 832 -13.35 29.72 -16.93
CA GLY A 832 -14.36 28.70 -16.77
C GLY A 832 -14.59 27.90 -18.06
N PRO A 833 -15.22 26.73 -17.96
CA PRO A 833 -15.42 25.84 -19.10
C PRO A 833 -16.74 26.21 -19.79
N ASN A 834 -17.18 25.45 -20.80
CA ASN A 834 -18.51 25.61 -21.41
C ASN A 834 -19.67 25.17 -20.49
N ASN A 835 -19.61 25.47 -19.19
CA ASN A 835 -20.47 24.95 -18.12
C ASN A 835 -21.87 25.59 -18.04
N PHE A 836 -22.75 24.95 -17.23
CA PHE A 836 -24.15 25.29 -16.95
C PHE A 836 -24.31 25.98 -15.58
N ASP A 837 -25.46 26.59 -15.32
CA ASP A 837 -25.73 27.42 -14.13
C ASP A 837 -25.36 26.75 -12.79
N ASN A 838 -25.69 25.47 -12.61
CA ASN A 838 -25.40 24.72 -11.37
C ASN A 838 -23.90 24.44 -11.16
N ASP A 839 -23.12 24.38 -12.23
CA ASP A 839 -21.69 24.10 -12.15
C ASP A 839 -20.90 25.33 -11.67
N GLU A 840 -21.37 26.54 -12.00
CA GLU A 840 -20.67 27.78 -11.64
C GLU A 840 -20.67 28.00 -10.13
N VAL A 841 -21.77 27.73 -9.44
CA VAL A 841 -21.88 27.84 -7.98
C VAL A 841 -20.98 26.83 -7.28
N ALA A 842 -21.00 25.57 -7.74
CA ALA A 842 -20.12 24.52 -7.19
C ALA A 842 -18.64 24.86 -7.41
N MET A 843 -18.30 25.37 -8.60
CA MET A 843 -16.94 25.79 -8.93
C MET A 843 -16.49 26.98 -8.08
N LEU A 844 -17.35 27.99 -7.86
CA LEU A 844 -17.06 29.11 -6.95
C LEU A 844 -16.66 28.62 -5.56
N ARG A 845 -17.46 27.71 -4.99
CA ARG A 845 -17.19 27.15 -3.64
C ARG A 845 -15.89 26.36 -3.61
N LEU A 846 -15.64 25.55 -4.64
CA LEU A 846 -14.40 24.78 -4.77
C LEU A 846 -13.18 25.72 -4.84
N MET A 847 -13.23 26.73 -5.72
CA MET A 847 -12.15 27.71 -5.90
C MET A 847 -11.89 28.52 -4.63
N HIS A 848 -12.94 29.05 -3.98
CA HIS A 848 -12.82 29.76 -2.72
C HIS A 848 -12.15 28.91 -1.63
N SER A 849 -12.50 27.61 -1.56
CA SER A 849 -11.90 26.71 -0.56
C SER A 849 -10.40 26.43 -0.78
N ARG A 850 -9.83 26.84 -1.93
CA ARG A 850 -8.41 26.75 -2.30
C ARG A 850 -7.80 28.16 -2.51
N HIS A 851 -8.28 29.13 -1.74
CA HIS A 851 -7.74 30.50 -1.67
C HIS A 851 -7.85 31.33 -2.96
N VAL A 852 -8.72 30.93 -3.88
CA VAL A 852 -8.96 31.65 -5.14
C VAL A 852 -10.02 32.74 -4.90
N LYS A 853 -9.72 33.97 -5.33
CA LYS A 853 -10.59 35.14 -5.13
C LYS A 853 -11.46 35.48 -6.32
N TRP A 854 -11.11 35.01 -7.52
CA TRP A 854 -11.81 35.34 -8.75
C TRP A 854 -12.59 34.13 -9.29
N GLY A 855 -13.91 34.29 -9.40
CA GLY A 855 -14.78 33.35 -10.10
C GLY A 855 -14.98 33.75 -11.56
N TRP A 856 -15.31 32.77 -12.39
CA TRP A 856 -15.69 32.98 -13.78
C TRP A 856 -17.18 32.74 -13.97
N THR A 857 -17.83 33.51 -14.85
CA THR A 857 -19.19 33.23 -15.29
C THR A 857 -19.38 33.41 -16.80
N LYS A 858 -20.22 32.56 -17.38
CA LYS A 858 -20.48 32.50 -18.82
C LYS A 858 -21.41 33.62 -19.26
N SER A 859 -20.89 34.53 -20.09
CA SER A 859 -21.64 35.69 -20.56
C SER A 859 -22.89 35.37 -21.40
N LEU A 860 -23.01 34.16 -21.96
CA LEU A 860 -24.20 33.72 -22.69
C LEU A 860 -25.46 33.64 -21.81
N LEU A 861 -25.30 33.31 -20.52
CA LEU A 861 -26.39 33.24 -19.54
C LEU A 861 -27.12 34.57 -19.41
N TYR A 862 -26.37 35.67 -19.49
CA TYR A 862 -26.84 37.03 -19.31
C TYR A 862 -27.16 37.75 -20.63
N THR A 863 -26.95 37.11 -21.78
CA THR A 863 -27.21 37.74 -23.08
C THR A 863 -28.39 37.12 -23.79
N ARG A 864 -28.46 35.80 -23.88
CA ARG A 864 -29.55 35.12 -24.60
C ARG A 864 -30.07 33.87 -23.90
N GLY A 865 -29.43 33.46 -22.81
CA GLY A 865 -29.79 32.26 -22.07
C GLY A 865 -29.32 30.99 -22.78
N VAL A 866 -29.58 29.86 -22.15
CA VAL A 866 -29.25 28.52 -22.65
C VAL A 866 -30.54 27.69 -22.62
N GLU A 867 -30.94 27.12 -23.75
CA GLU A 867 -32.18 26.35 -23.87
C GLU A 867 -31.96 24.86 -23.56
N ARG A 868 -30.81 24.29 -23.96
CA ARG A 868 -30.35 22.91 -23.73
C ARG A 868 -28.82 22.84 -23.74
N GLU A 869 -28.24 21.68 -23.41
CA GLU A 869 -26.79 21.45 -23.52
C GLU A 869 -26.28 21.92 -24.91
N ASN A 870 -25.37 22.91 -24.90
CA ASN A 870 -24.77 23.54 -26.09
C ASN A 870 -25.71 24.32 -27.06
N GLN A 871 -27.00 24.50 -26.73
CA GLN A 871 -27.91 25.34 -27.52
C GLN A 871 -28.14 26.72 -26.92
N ARG A 872 -27.73 27.74 -27.67
CA ARG A 872 -27.91 29.16 -27.35
C ARG A 872 -29.39 29.52 -27.41
N GLY A 873 -29.89 30.21 -26.39
CA GLY A 873 -31.25 30.72 -26.40
C GLY A 873 -31.49 31.78 -27.48
N LYS A 874 -32.76 31.96 -27.87
CA LYS A 874 -33.14 32.94 -28.88
C LYS A 874 -33.12 34.37 -28.34
N LEU A 875 -32.52 35.29 -29.10
CA LEU A 875 -32.57 36.72 -28.81
C LEU A 875 -33.95 37.31 -29.17
N PRO A 876 -34.44 38.31 -28.40
CA PRO A 876 -35.56 39.14 -28.84
C PRO A 876 -35.26 39.80 -30.19
N GLU A 877 -36.29 39.98 -31.01
CA GLU A 877 -36.14 40.55 -32.35
C GLU A 877 -35.52 41.96 -32.29
N GLY A 878 -34.48 42.19 -33.10
CA GLY A 878 -33.76 43.47 -33.15
C GLY A 878 -32.85 43.78 -31.97
N GLN A 879 -32.75 42.92 -30.96
CA GLN A 879 -31.91 43.15 -29.78
C GLN A 879 -30.59 42.37 -29.82
N LEU A 880 -29.53 42.96 -29.24
CA LEU A 880 -28.21 42.31 -29.09
C LEU A 880 -28.13 41.37 -27.88
N PHE A 881 -29.04 41.53 -26.92
CA PHE A 881 -29.16 40.77 -25.69
C PHE A 881 -30.61 40.82 -25.18
N ASN A 882 -30.98 39.97 -24.22
CA ASN A 882 -32.26 39.97 -23.52
C ASN A 882 -32.11 40.67 -22.15
N PRO A 883 -32.72 41.86 -21.95
CA PRO A 883 -32.60 42.63 -20.70
C PRO A 883 -33.07 41.87 -19.45
N GLU A 884 -34.09 41.01 -19.57
CA GLU A 884 -34.60 40.24 -18.43
C GLU A 884 -33.55 39.24 -17.89
N LEU A 885 -32.74 38.67 -18.78
CA LEU A 885 -31.66 37.77 -18.38
C LEU A 885 -30.51 38.53 -17.71
N VAL A 886 -30.18 39.73 -18.20
CA VAL A 886 -29.19 40.61 -17.55
C VAL A 886 -29.58 40.89 -16.10
N LEU A 887 -30.87 41.16 -15.86
CA LEU A 887 -31.40 41.54 -14.56
C LEU A 887 -31.63 40.36 -13.59
N ASN A 888 -31.93 39.17 -14.10
CA ASN A 888 -32.46 38.08 -13.26
C ASN A 888 -31.72 36.74 -13.38
N ALA A 889 -30.96 36.47 -14.45
CA ALA A 889 -30.32 35.16 -14.63
C ALA A 889 -29.21 34.90 -13.59
N ASN A 890 -29.02 33.63 -13.22
CA ASN A 890 -27.94 33.14 -12.34
C ASN A 890 -27.82 33.86 -10.98
N GLN A 891 -28.96 34.16 -10.34
CA GLN A 891 -28.98 34.92 -9.08
C GLN A 891 -28.20 34.23 -7.94
N GLU A 892 -28.26 32.89 -7.86
CA GLU A 892 -27.57 32.11 -6.83
C GLU A 892 -26.04 32.27 -6.90
N PHE A 893 -25.49 32.32 -8.12
CA PHE A 893 -24.06 32.57 -8.34
C PHE A 893 -23.62 33.91 -7.75
N PHE A 894 -24.33 35.00 -8.06
CA PHE A 894 -23.96 36.33 -7.55
C PHE A 894 -24.12 36.43 -6.03
N HIS A 895 -25.19 35.87 -5.45
CA HIS A 895 -25.35 35.82 -4.00
C HIS A 895 -24.21 35.03 -3.34
N THR A 896 -23.91 33.83 -3.86
CA THR A 896 -22.83 32.98 -3.33
C THR A 896 -21.47 33.68 -3.45
N ALA A 897 -21.16 34.27 -4.61
CA ALA A 897 -19.92 35.03 -4.81
C ALA A 897 -19.81 36.18 -3.80
N LYS A 898 -20.91 36.91 -3.55
CA LYS A 898 -20.91 38.01 -2.59
C LYS A 898 -20.74 37.54 -1.14
N GLU A 899 -21.43 36.48 -0.75
CA GLU A 899 -21.32 35.85 0.58
C GLU A 899 -19.88 35.39 0.86
N LEU A 900 -19.23 34.80 -0.14
CA LEU A 900 -17.84 34.36 -0.05
C LEU A 900 -16.84 35.51 -0.18
N GLY A 901 -17.27 36.71 -0.57
CA GLY A 901 -16.37 37.84 -0.84
C GLY A 901 -15.49 37.66 -2.08
N MET A 902 -15.97 36.88 -3.06
CA MET A 902 -15.29 36.65 -4.34
C MET A 902 -15.59 37.76 -5.35
N ARG A 903 -14.66 37.96 -6.28
CA ARG A 903 -14.75 38.82 -7.46
C ARG A 903 -15.08 38.01 -8.70
N ILE A 904 -15.50 38.67 -9.78
CA ILE A 904 -16.12 38.00 -10.93
C ILE A 904 -15.47 38.43 -12.25
N VAL A 905 -15.08 37.47 -13.08
CA VAL A 905 -14.74 37.71 -14.48
C VAL A 905 -15.86 37.21 -15.38
N PHE A 906 -16.44 38.10 -16.17
CA PHE A 906 -17.37 37.74 -17.23
C PHE A 906 -16.59 37.22 -18.42
N GLY A 907 -16.87 35.98 -18.80
CA GLY A 907 -16.15 35.23 -19.83
C GLY A 907 -16.36 35.72 -21.26
N TRP A 908 -15.96 34.87 -22.20
CA TRP A 908 -16.06 35.17 -23.62
C TRP A 908 -17.51 35.42 -24.07
N GLY A 909 -17.68 36.29 -25.06
CA GLY A 909 -18.99 36.59 -25.63
C GLY A 909 -19.84 37.58 -24.82
N THR A 910 -19.23 38.31 -23.87
CA THR A 910 -19.84 39.49 -23.25
C THR A 910 -20.32 40.48 -24.32
N CYS A 911 -21.55 40.99 -24.18
CA CYS A 911 -22.22 41.74 -25.24
C CYS A 911 -21.48 43.03 -25.62
N ASN A 912 -21.26 43.27 -26.91
CA ASN A 912 -20.71 44.54 -27.40
C ASN A 912 -21.79 45.64 -27.41
N SER A 913 -22.28 46.06 -26.24
CA SER A 913 -23.30 47.10 -26.08
C SER A 913 -23.08 47.92 -24.81
N LEU A 914 -23.13 49.25 -24.89
CA LEU A 914 -23.08 50.13 -23.71
C LEU A 914 -24.23 49.83 -22.73
N GLU A 915 -25.45 49.68 -23.26
CA GLU A 915 -26.66 49.43 -22.46
C GLU A 915 -26.55 48.13 -21.65
N TRP A 916 -25.99 47.07 -22.24
CA TRP A 916 -25.80 45.80 -21.54
C TRP A 916 -24.87 45.97 -20.33
N HIS A 917 -23.76 46.69 -20.50
CA HIS A 917 -22.81 46.94 -19.41
C HIS A 917 -23.42 47.82 -18.32
N GLN A 918 -24.21 48.84 -18.68
CA GLN A 918 -24.92 49.67 -17.69
C GLN A 918 -25.91 48.86 -16.86
N LEU A 919 -26.71 48.00 -17.51
CA LEU A 919 -27.66 47.13 -16.83
C LEU A 919 -26.96 46.12 -15.90
N MET A 920 -25.91 45.45 -16.39
CA MET A 920 -25.19 44.45 -15.60
C MET A 920 -24.42 45.11 -14.43
N ALA A 921 -23.65 46.17 -14.67
CA ALA A 921 -22.94 46.89 -13.61
C ALA A 921 -23.92 47.48 -12.58
N GLY A 922 -25.06 48.01 -13.04
CA GLY A 922 -26.13 48.48 -12.17
C GLY A 922 -26.71 47.39 -11.29
N ARG A 923 -26.89 46.17 -11.83
CA ARG A 923 -27.31 44.99 -11.06
C ARG A 923 -26.25 44.61 -10.02
N LEU A 924 -24.99 44.47 -10.42
CA LEU A 924 -23.89 44.10 -9.52
C LEU A 924 -23.75 45.10 -8.38
N LYS A 925 -23.85 46.41 -8.66
CA LYS A 925 -23.84 47.47 -7.65
C LYS A 925 -25.01 47.33 -6.66
N LYS A 926 -26.22 47.01 -7.13
CA LYS A 926 -27.38 46.74 -6.25
C LYS A 926 -27.17 45.52 -5.35
N LEU A 927 -26.43 44.51 -5.83
CA LEU A 927 -26.02 43.34 -5.06
C LEU A 927 -24.80 43.60 -4.15
N GLY A 928 -24.26 44.82 -4.18
CA GLY A 928 -23.18 45.27 -3.30
C GLY A 928 -21.76 45.03 -3.83
N PHE A 929 -21.58 44.69 -5.11
CA PHE A 929 -20.26 44.64 -5.74
C PHE A 929 -19.75 46.05 -6.07
N GLY A 930 -18.48 46.33 -5.80
CA GLY A 930 -17.80 47.55 -6.21
C GLY A 930 -17.26 47.45 -7.65
N PRO A 931 -16.85 48.58 -8.26
CA PRO A 931 -16.33 48.59 -9.64
C PRO A 931 -15.09 47.71 -9.86
N GLY A 932 -14.26 47.52 -8.83
CA GLY A 932 -13.09 46.63 -8.86
C GLY A 932 -13.39 45.15 -8.59
N ASP A 933 -14.64 44.78 -8.28
CA ASP A 933 -15.02 43.40 -7.98
C ASP A 933 -15.43 42.61 -9.24
N PHE A 934 -15.46 43.24 -10.41
CA PHE A 934 -15.78 42.55 -11.65
C PHE A 934 -14.97 43.04 -12.86
N ILE A 935 -14.71 42.11 -13.78
CA ILE A 935 -13.99 42.34 -15.02
C ILE A 935 -14.83 41.86 -16.20
N PHE A 936 -14.91 42.68 -17.27
CA PHE A 936 -15.56 42.29 -18.52
C PHE A 936 -14.54 41.87 -19.59
N LYS A 937 -14.76 40.71 -20.20
CA LYS A 937 -14.01 40.26 -21.40
C LYS A 937 -14.86 40.46 -22.67
N SER A 938 -14.61 41.58 -23.36
CA SER A 938 -15.34 41.98 -24.58
C SER A 938 -14.52 42.95 -25.44
N MET A 939 -15.10 43.51 -26.50
CA MET A 939 -14.57 44.60 -27.35
C MET A 939 -13.33 44.28 -28.19
N ILE A 940 -12.56 43.26 -27.85
CA ILE A 940 -11.47 42.72 -28.68
C ILE A 940 -11.48 41.19 -28.59
N ARG A 941 -11.00 40.52 -29.65
CA ARG A 941 -10.90 39.06 -29.70
C ARG A 941 -10.05 38.56 -28.51
N ASP A 942 -10.32 37.35 -28.04
CA ASP A 942 -9.40 36.72 -27.11
C ASP A 942 -8.09 36.36 -27.81
N GLU A 943 -6.97 36.46 -27.09
CA GLU A 943 -5.63 36.25 -27.66
C GLU A 943 -5.45 37.01 -28.99
N PHE A 944 -5.74 38.32 -28.94
CA PHE A 944 -5.87 39.15 -30.14
C PHE A 944 -4.57 39.27 -30.92
N VAL A 945 -4.69 39.43 -32.23
CA VAL A 945 -3.59 39.74 -33.14
C VAL A 945 -3.71 41.18 -33.63
N LYS A 946 -2.67 41.71 -34.29
CA LYS A 946 -2.64 43.08 -34.79
C LYS A 946 -3.88 43.47 -35.62
N SER A 947 -4.38 42.57 -36.47
CA SER A 947 -5.56 42.84 -37.30
C SER A 947 -6.87 43.00 -36.52
N ASP A 948 -6.93 42.55 -35.26
CA ASP A 948 -8.12 42.67 -34.42
C ASP A 948 -8.26 44.06 -33.78
N ILE A 949 -7.17 44.83 -33.68
CA ILE A 949 -7.12 46.12 -32.97
C ILE A 949 -8.23 47.10 -33.43
N PRO A 950 -8.52 47.28 -34.72
CA PRO A 950 -9.58 48.21 -35.17
C PRO A 950 -11.00 47.78 -34.78
N THR A 951 -11.22 46.50 -34.48
CA THR A 951 -12.55 45.95 -34.17
C THR A 951 -13.15 46.67 -32.97
N ASN A 952 -14.40 47.15 -33.06
CA ASN A 952 -15.11 47.88 -32.00
C ASN A 952 -14.42 49.15 -31.47
N ALA A 953 -13.43 49.75 -32.17
CA ALA A 953 -12.74 50.94 -31.69
C ALA A 953 -13.70 52.12 -31.38
N ALA A 954 -14.70 52.35 -32.24
CA ALA A 954 -15.71 53.37 -32.01
C ALA A 954 -16.56 53.10 -30.76
N LEU A 955 -16.93 51.83 -30.51
CA LEU A 955 -17.71 51.45 -29.34
C LEU A 955 -16.89 51.55 -28.04
N ARG A 956 -15.60 51.19 -28.08
CA ARG A 956 -14.69 51.40 -26.95
C ARG A 956 -14.64 52.87 -26.54
N LYS A 957 -14.57 53.77 -27.51
CA LYS A 957 -14.62 55.23 -27.27
C LYS A 957 -15.95 55.64 -26.63
N VAL A 958 -17.08 55.19 -27.17
CA VAL A 958 -18.41 55.47 -26.59
C VAL A 958 -18.53 54.99 -25.14
N ILE A 959 -17.98 53.82 -24.82
CA ILE A 959 -17.99 53.28 -23.45
C ILE A 959 -17.07 54.07 -22.53
N LEU A 960 -15.87 54.47 -22.98
CA LEU A 960 -14.98 55.34 -22.21
C LEU A 960 -15.61 56.72 -21.95
N ASP A 961 -16.28 57.29 -22.94
CA ASP A 961 -16.96 58.58 -22.85
C ASP A 961 -18.14 58.56 -21.87
N ALA A 962 -18.69 57.38 -21.56
CA ALA A 962 -19.70 57.21 -20.50
C ALA A 962 -19.13 57.44 -19.09
N LYS A 963 -17.79 57.46 -18.93
CA LYS A 963 -17.07 57.73 -17.67
C LYS A 963 -17.49 56.83 -16.51
N GLU A 964 -17.69 55.56 -16.81
CA GLU A 964 -18.00 54.52 -15.84
C GLU A 964 -16.70 53.82 -15.41
N ASP A 965 -16.60 53.43 -14.13
CA ASP A 965 -15.37 52.84 -13.56
C ASP A 965 -15.22 51.33 -13.85
N TRP A 966 -15.68 50.86 -15.01
CA TRP A 966 -15.67 49.44 -15.36
C TRP A 966 -14.29 48.96 -15.81
N VAL A 967 -13.89 47.76 -15.39
CA VAL A 967 -12.62 47.15 -15.78
C VAL A 967 -12.82 46.17 -16.92
N PHE A 968 -12.09 46.38 -18.02
CA PHE A 968 -12.03 45.44 -19.15
C PHE A 968 -10.68 44.73 -19.22
N GLN A 969 -10.70 43.46 -19.64
CA GLN A 969 -9.50 42.63 -19.77
C GLN A 969 -9.13 42.28 -21.22
N ALA A 970 -7.84 42.42 -21.52
CA ALA A 970 -7.21 41.92 -22.74
C ALA A 970 -6.24 40.77 -22.43
N VAL A 971 -6.01 39.89 -23.41
CA VAL A 971 -5.03 38.80 -23.33
C VAL A 971 -3.95 39.04 -24.38
N TYR A 972 -2.70 39.14 -23.94
CA TYR A 972 -1.55 39.49 -24.77
C TYR A 972 -0.61 38.28 -24.92
N LEU A 973 -0.51 37.77 -26.16
CA LEU A 973 0.36 36.65 -26.50
C LEU A 973 1.62 37.10 -27.27
N SER A 974 2.75 36.59 -26.78
CA SER A 974 4.14 36.70 -27.23
C SER A 974 4.77 35.55 -28.02
N THR A 975 4.34 35.15 -29.23
CA THR A 975 5.03 34.05 -29.96
C THR A 975 5.17 34.29 -31.48
N PRO A 976 6.28 33.87 -32.12
CA PRO A 976 6.94 34.58 -33.22
C PRO A 976 6.21 34.55 -34.58
N PRO A 977 6.65 35.33 -35.59
CA PRO A 977 5.73 35.94 -36.54
C PRO A 977 5.04 35.06 -37.59
N PRO A 978 3.81 35.49 -37.98
CA PRO A 978 3.07 36.57 -37.34
C PRO A 978 2.12 36.00 -36.28
N THR A 979 2.28 36.37 -35.00
CA THR A 979 1.11 36.48 -34.08
C THR A 979 1.38 37.36 -32.85
N GLY A 980 0.75 38.54 -32.82
CA GLY A 980 0.74 39.50 -31.70
C GLY A 980 0.84 40.95 -32.19
N ALA A 981 0.31 41.90 -31.41
CA ALA A 981 0.54 43.34 -31.60
C ALA A 981 1.83 43.75 -30.87
N THR A 982 2.59 44.72 -31.38
CA THR A 982 3.71 45.28 -30.59
C THR A 982 3.18 46.17 -29.46
N LEU A 983 4.04 46.52 -28.49
CA LEU A 983 3.65 47.48 -27.46
C LEU A 983 3.35 48.87 -28.08
N GLU A 984 4.02 49.22 -29.17
CA GLU A 984 3.74 50.43 -29.95
C GLU A 984 2.35 50.36 -30.61
N ASP A 985 1.99 49.23 -31.23
CA ASP A 985 0.65 49.04 -31.80
C ASP A 985 -0.46 49.17 -30.74
N ILE A 986 -0.21 48.66 -29.53
CA ILE A 986 -1.11 48.76 -28.37
C ILE A 986 -1.27 50.22 -27.93
N GLU A 987 -0.17 50.97 -27.89
CA GLU A 987 -0.14 52.37 -27.50
C GLU A 987 -0.83 53.27 -28.52
N GLU A 988 -0.48 53.14 -29.80
CA GLU A 988 -1.04 53.96 -30.89
C GLU A 988 -2.57 53.80 -30.99
N ALA A 989 -3.08 52.62 -30.66
CA ALA A 989 -4.51 52.32 -30.67
C ALA A 989 -5.25 52.70 -29.38
N GLY A 990 -4.55 53.25 -28.37
CA GLY A 990 -5.14 53.63 -27.08
C GLY A 990 -5.76 52.45 -26.32
N LEU A 991 -5.25 51.23 -26.51
CA LEU A 991 -5.86 50.05 -25.88
C LEU A 991 -5.66 50.05 -24.36
N THR A 992 -4.58 50.63 -23.86
CA THR A 992 -4.27 50.77 -22.42
C THR A 992 -5.16 51.80 -21.73
N ASP A 993 -5.81 52.70 -22.47
CA ASP A 993 -6.84 53.60 -21.93
C ASP A 993 -8.13 52.85 -21.62
N PHE A 994 -8.47 51.84 -22.43
CA PHE A 994 -9.69 51.03 -22.31
C PHE A 994 -9.51 49.79 -21.42
N PHE A 995 -8.51 48.96 -21.73
CA PHE A 995 -8.27 47.70 -21.03
C PHE A 995 -7.35 47.97 -19.84
N LYS A 996 -7.89 47.85 -18.63
CA LYS A 996 -7.16 48.09 -17.38
C LYS A 996 -6.65 46.81 -16.70
N ASN A 997 -7.03 45.63 -17.18
CA ASN A 997 -6.43 44.36 -16.80
C ASN A 997 -5.83 43.63 -18.02
N TRP A 998 -4.62 43.11 -17.90
CA TRP A 998 -3.90 42.44 -18.99
C TRP A 998 -3.38 41.09 -18.54
N ALA A 999 -3.86 40.02 -19.15
CA ALA A 999 -3.28 38.69 -18.98
C ALA A 999 -2.17 38.49 -20.02
N VAL A 1000 -0.92 38.37 -19.59
CA VAL A 1000 0.26 38.31 -20.45
C VAL A 1000 0.90 36.93 -20.35
N ILE A 1001 1.19 36.29 -21.49
CA ILE A 1001 1.73 34.92 -21.52
C ILE A 1001 2.99 34.75 -20.66
N SER A 1002 3.04 33.66 -19.89
CA SER A 1002 4.09 33.41 -18.89
C SER A 1002 5.49 33.31 -19.47
N GLY A 1003 5.62 32.90 -20.74
CA GLY A 1003 6.89 32.74 -21.44
C GLY A 1003 7.75 34.01 -21.45
N PHE A 1004 7.13 35.20 -21.46
CA PHE A 1004 7.86 36.46 -21.33
C PHE A 1004 8.54 36.63 -19.98
N PHE A 1005 7.92 36.13 -18.92
CA PHE A 1005 8.43 36.27 -17.56
C PHE A 1005 9.42 35.14 -17.25
N SER A 1006 9.14 33.90 -17.69
CA SER A 1006 9.99 32.75 -17.40
C SER A 1006 11.24 32.69 -18.28
N ASN A 1007 11.14 32.99 -19.57
CA ASN A 1007 12.23 32.75 -20.52
C ASN A 1007 13.16 33.97 -20.66
N SER A 1008 12.64 35.17 -20.41
CA SER A 1008 13.42 36.42 -20.46
C SER A 1008 12.95 37.40 -19.38
N PRO A 1009 13.39 37.21 -18.11
CA PRO A 1009 12.96 38.05 -16.99
C PRO A 1009 13.07 39.55 -17.26
N GLU A 1010 14.12 40.01 -17.93
CA GLU A 1010 14.30 41.43 -18.28
C GLU A 1010 13.18 41.95 -19.19
N GLU A 1011 12.81 41.18 -20.21
CA GLU A 1011 11.71 41.52 -21.11
C GLU A 1011 10.36 41.47 -20.40
N GLY A 1012 10.15 40.48 -19.53
CA GLY A 1012 8.99 40.42 -18.64
C GLY A 1012 8.84 41.68 -17.77
N HIS A 1013 9.94 42.16 -17.17
CA HIS A 1013 9.95 43.42 -16.40
C HIS A 1013 9.64 44.63 -17.29
N ARG A 1014 10.16 44.69 -18.52
CA ARG A 1014 9.89 45.76 -19.49
C ARG A 1014 8.40 45.83 -19.83
N ILE A 1015 7.79 44.69 -20.14
CA ILE A 1015 6.36 44.58 -20.48
C ILE A 1015 5.49 44.92 -19.26
N ALA A 1016 5.81 44.38 -18.09
CA ALA A 1016 5.08 44.68 -16.86
C ALA A 1016 5.13 46.19 -16.53
N LYS A 1017 6.30 46.80 -16.68
CA LYS A 1017 6.48 48.24 -16.46
C LYS A 1017 5.67 49.07 -17.47
N PHE A 1018 5.67 48.69 -18.76
CA PHE A 1018 4.91 49.38 -19.80
C PHE A 1018 3.43 49.54 -19.43
N PHE A 1019 2.78 48.45 -19.02
CA PHE A 1019 1.38 48.47 -18.61
C PHE A 1019 1.16 49.21 -17.29
N ARG A 1020 2.04 49.00 -16.29
CA ARG A 1020 1.94 49.64 -14.98
C ARG A 1020 2.03 51.15 -15.05
N ASP A 1021 2.94 51.69 -15.86
CA ASP A 1021 3.11 53.13 -16.07
C ASP A 1021 1.84 53.78 -16.69
N ARG A 1022 0.93 52.97 -17.25
CA ARG A 1022 -0.36 53.36 -17.84
C ARG A 1022 -1.56 53.03 -16.95
N GLY A 1023 -1.32 52.73 -15.68
CA GLY A 1023 -2.35 52.39 -14.71
C GLY A 1023 -3.05 51.06 -14.98
N CYS A 1024 -2.41 50.16 -15.73
CA CYS A 1024 -2.94 48.83 -16.00
C CYS A 1024 -2.39 47.78 -15.03
N THR A 1025 -3.23 46.82 -14.70
CA THR A 1025 -2.89 45.61 -13.94
C THR A 1025 -2.41 44.53 -14.91
N VAL A 1026 -1.39 43.76 -14.52
CA VAL A 1026 -0.84 42.66 -15.32
C VAL A 1026 -0.93 41.36 -14.55
N TRP A 1027 -1.53 40.34 -15.16
CA TRP A 1027 -1.54 38.96 -14.68
C TRP A 1027 -0.66 38.07 -15.55
N VAL A 1028 0.14 37.20 -14.93
CA VAL A 1028 0.86 36.16 -15.67
C VAL A 1028 -0.13 35.13 -16.17
N TYR A 1029 -0.12 34.78 -17.46
CA TYR A 1029 -1.08 33.87 -18.07
C TYR A 1029 -0.41 32.57 -18.54
N ARG A 1030 -0.97 31.41 -18.19
CA ARG A 1030 -0.52 30.10 -18.68
C ARG A 1030 -1.60 29.43 -19.54
N CYS A 1031 -1.17 28.88 -20.67
CA CYS A 1031 -1.96 28.07 -21.60
C CYS A 1031 -1.03 27.04 -22.24
N ASN A 1032 -1.33 25.74 -22.08
CA ASN A 1032 -0.59 24.67 -22.72
C ASN A 1032 -1.22 24.33 -24.08
N THR A 1033 -0.80 25.03 -25.12
CA THR A 1033 -1.34 24.84 -26.48
C THR A 1033 -1.07 23.45 -27.05
N ALA A 1034 -0.09 22.71 -26.52
CA ALA A 1034 0.25 21.35 -26.94
C ALA A 1034 -0.63 20.28 -26.27
N MET A 1035 -1.42 20.63 -25.25
CA MET A 1035 -2.28 19.73 -24.48
C MET A 1035 -1.56 18.48 -23.93
N SER A 1036 -0.26 18.60 -23.67
CA SER A 1036 0.59 17.55 -23.13
C SER A 1036 0.67 17.60 -21.60
N THR A 1037 1.09 16.52 -20.94
CA THR A 1037 1.36 16.56 -19.51
C THR A 1037 2.59 17.41 -19.21
N LEU A 1038 2.49 18.30 -18.22
CA LEU A 1038 3.59 19.16 -17.78
C LEU A 1038 3.97 18.88 -16.31
N PRO A 1039 5.22 19.15 -15.90
CA PRO A 1039 5.63 18.97 -14.50
C PRO A 1039 4.78 19.81 -13.55
N ILE A 1040 4.25 19.17 -12.51
CA ILE A 1040 3.20 19.77 -11.67
C ILE A 1040 3.73 20.95 -10.85
N LEU A 1041 4.94 20.80 -10.29
CA LEU A 1041 5.57 21.86 -9.52
C LEU A 1041 5.84 23.10 -10.39
N ASP A 1042 6.52 22.91 -11.52
CA ASP A 1042 6.86 24.00 -12.43
C ASP A 1042 5.60 24.69 -12.99
N TYR A 1043 4.66 23.92 -13.54
CA TYR A 1043 3.53 24.48 -14.28
C TYR A 1043 2.39 25.01 -13.39
N TYR A 1044 2.22 24.47 -12.18
CA TYR A 1044 1.10 24.85 -11.31
C TYR A 1044 1.56 25.52 -10.02
N ARG A 1045 2.37 24.85 -9.19
CA ARG A 1045 2.78 25.37 -7.86
C ARG A 1045 3.65 26.63 -7.95
N PHE A 1046 4.56 26.70 -8.93
CA PHE A 1046 5.47 27.84 -9.08
C PHE A 1046 4.90 29.00 -9.90
N LEU A 1047 3.68 28.90 -10.44
CA LEU A 1047 3.05 30.04 -11.12
C LEU A 1047 2.81 31.24 -10.17
N PRO A 1048 2.25 31.06 -8.96
CA PRO A 1048 2.21 32.10 -7.94
C PRO A 1048 3.60 32.68 -7.60
N TRP A 1049 4.63 31.84 -7.55
CA TRP A 1049 6.01 32.25 -7.26
C TRP A 1049 6.59 33.13 -8.36
N LEU A 1050 6.37 32.77 -9.63
CA LEU A 1050 6.74 33.57 -10.79
C LEU A 1050 6.05 34.94 -10.75
N ALA A 1051 4.74 34.98 -10.48
CA ALA A 1051 4.02 36.24 -10.38
C ALA A 1051 4.53 37.11 -9.22
N HIS A 1052 4.81 36.51 -8.05
CA HIS A 1052 5.39 37.21 -6.90
C HIS A 1052 6.78 37.78 -7.19
N THR A 1053 7.68 36.97 -7.76
CA THR A 1053 9.06 37.39 -8.07
C THR A 1053 9.12 38.50 -9.11
N MET A 1054 8.13 38.56 -10.03
CA MET A 1054 7.98 39.64 -11.02
C MET A 1054 7.24 40.87 -10.45
N ASN A 1055 6.86 40.86 -9.17
CA ASN A 1055 6.08 41.89 -8.52
C ASN A 1055 4.76 42.19 -9.27
N LEU A 1056 4.04 41.12 -9.60
CA LEU A 1056 2.75 41.15 -10.29
C LEU A 1056 1.62 40.78 -9.32
N PRO A 1057 0.46 41.44 -9.43
CA PRO A 1057 -0.64 41.27 -8.48
C PRO A 1057 -1.45 39.98 -8.67
N GLY A 1058 -1.24 39.23 -9.76
CA GLY A 1058 -1.98 38.00 -10.00
C GLY A 1058 -1.51 37.17 -11.18
N PHE A 1059 -2.19 36.05 -11.37
CA PHE A 1059 -1.98 35.13 -12.48
C PHE A 1059 -3.30 34.51 -12.95
N ALA A 1060 -3.29 33.98 -14.17
CA ALA A 1060 -4.40 33.32 -14.82
C ALA A 1060 -3.98 32.01 -15.50
N ILE A 1061 -4.84 30.99 -15.48
CA ILE A 1061 -4.67 29.74 -16.26
C ILE A 1061 -5.84 29.57 -17.22
N TRP A 1062 -5.55 29.12 -18.45
CA TRP A 1062 -6.50 29.04 -19.56
C TRP A 1062 -7.78 28.24 -19.28
N THR A 1063 -7.78 27.29 -18.33
CA THR A 1063 -9.03 26.62 -17.95
C THR A 1063 -9.01 26.05 -16.53
N CYS A 1064 -10.14 26.18 -15.84
CA CYS A 1064 -10.41 25.47 -14.60
C CYS A 1064 -10.81 24.01 -14.84
N MET A 1065 -11.32 23.61 -16.01
CA MET A 1065 -11.64 22.21 -16.32
C MET A 1065 -11.10 21.73 -17.66
N ALA A 1066 -10.67 20.48 -17.68
CA ALA A 1066 -10.45 19.70 -18.91
C ALA A 1066 -11.77 19.62 -19.72
N GLY A 1067 -11.68 19.51 -21.05
CA GLY A 1067 -12.76 19.79 -22.01
C GLY A 1067 -14.13 19.14 -21.75
N GLY A 1068 -15.17 19.66 -22.42
CA GLY A 1068 -16.58 19.30 -22.19
C GLY A 1068 -17.21 18.26 -23.14
N GLY A 1069 -16.42 17.32 -23.66
CA GLY A 1069 -16.85 16.36 -24.70
C GLY A 1069 -17.30 14.95 -24.22
N GLY A 1070 -17.00 14.53 -22.99
CA GLY A 1070 -17.31 13.18 -22.49
C GLY A 1070 -18.40 13.15 -21.40
N ASP A 1071 -19.38 12.26 -21.55
CA ASP A 1071 -20.48 12.00 -20.59
C ASP A 1071 -20.14 10.87 -19.58
N ASP A 1072 -18.97 10.24 -19.62
CA ASP A 1072 -18.60 9.03 -18.86
C ASP A 1072 -17.73 9.30 -17.62
N GLY A 1073 -17.65 10.55 -17.18
CA GLY A 1073 -17.34 10.90 -15.80
C GLY A 1073 -15.88 10.94 -15.39
N PHE A 1074 -14.92 10.59 -16.26
CA PHE A 1074 -13.48 10.93 -16.16
C PHE A 1074 -12.67 10.61 -17.45
N ASP A 1075 -13.22 9.84 -18.41
CA ASP A 1075 -12.55 9.41 -19.65
C ASP A 1075 -12.69 10.49 -20.73
N PHE A 1076 -11.59 11.18 -21.06
CA PHE A 1076 -11.61 12.28 -22.00
C PHE A 1076 -11.10 11.82 -23.37
N ARG A 1077 -12.03 11.42 -24.26
CA ARG A 1077 -11.70 10.95 -25.61
C ARG A 1077 -11.22 12.05 -26.57
N ASP A 1078 -11.35 13.32 -26.21
CA ASP A 1078 -11.15 14.47 -27.13
C ASP A 1078 -9.85 15.29 -26.87
N GLY A 1079 -8.93 14.84 -25.99
CA GLY A 1079 -7.56 15.37 -25.93
C GLY A 1079 -7.27 16.75 -25.27
N TYR A 1080 -8.06 17.22 -24.30
CA TYR A 1080 -7.88 18.53 -23.62
C TYR A 1080 -7.55 18.33 -22.13
N ASP A 1081 -6.27 18.25 -21.73
CA ASP A 1081 -5.87 17.89 -20.35
C ASP A 1081 -5.22 19.00 -19.51
N ASP A 1082 -5.17 20.24 -20.00
CA ASP A 1082 -4.56 21.35 -19.25
C ASP A 1082 -5.52 22.00 -18.21
N GLY A 1083 -6.53 21.25 -17.74
CA GLY A 1083 -7.45 21.72 -16.72
C GLY A 1083 -6.99 21.44 -15.31
N ILE A 1084 -7.28 22.36 -14.38
CA ILE A 1084 -6.91 22.20 -12.96
C ILE A 1084 -7.96 21.50 -12.11
N THR A 1085 -9.16 21.21 -12.64
CA THR A 1085 -10.20 20.39 -11.99
C THR A 1085 -10.81 19.41 -13.00
N ARG A 1086 -11.64 18.48 -12.54
CA ARG A 1086 -12.33 17.47 -13.36
C ARG A 1086 -13.83 17.45 -13.05
N ARG A 1087 -14.64 16.76 -13.85
CA ARG A 1087 -16.05 16.46 -13.51
C ARG A 1087 -16.19 15.01 -13.11
N ASP A 1088 -17.01 14.72 -12.10
CA ASP A 1088 -17.45 13.36 -11.80
C ASP A 1088 -18.64 12.91 -12.66
N LEU A 1089 -19.10 11.67 -12.45
CA LEU A 1089 -20.29 11.08 -13.09
C LEU A 1089 -21.60 11.83 -12.78
N HIS A 1090 -21.62 12.69 -11.76
CA HIS A 1090 -22.76 13.56 -11.44
C HIS A 1090 -22.62 14.96 -12.05
N LYS A 1091 -21.67 15.12 -12.98
CA LYS A 1091 -21.30 16.37 -13.66
C LYS A 1091 -20.83 17.46 -12.69
N LYS A 1092 -20.45 17.14 -11.44
CA LYS A 1092 -19.97 18.12 -10.45
C LYS A 1092 -18.46 18.32 -10.56
N PRO A 1093 -17.94 19.54 -10.32
CA PRO A 1093 -16.51 19.76 -10.28
C PRO A 1093 -15.87 19.04 -9.09
N VAL A 1094 -14.83 18.28 -9.36
CA VAL A 1094 -13.97 17.64 -8.35
C VAL A 1094 -12.57 18.24 -8.38
N PRO A 1095 -11.91 18.39 -7.22
CA PRO A 1095 -10.54 18.86 -7.17
C PRO A 1095 -9.61 17.92 -7.96
N SER A 1096 -8.46 18.45 -8.35
CA SER A 1096 -7.38 17.65 -8.91
C SER A 1096 -6.08 18.01 -8.20
N LYS A 1097 -5.06 17.17 -8.34
CA LYS A 1097 -3.72 17.49 -7.83
C LYS A 1097 -3.16 18.81 -8.37
N HIS A 1098 -3.57 19.23 -9.57
CA HIS A 1098 -3.14 20.50 -10.15
C HIS A 1098 -3.70 21.69 -9.36
N LEU A 1099 -4.97 21.62 -8.96
CA LEU A 1099 -5.58 22.66 -8.11
C LEU A 1099 -4.94 22.68 -6.72
N GLU A 1100 -4.69 21.52 -6.11
CA GLU A 1100 -4.02 21.46 -4.81
C GLU A 1100 -2.58 22.01 -4.90
N ALA A 1101 -1.86 21.75 -5.99
CA ALA A 1101 -0.54 22.34 -6.24
C ALA A 1101 -0.59 23.88 -6.35
N VAL A 1102 -1.60 24.44 -7.04
CA VAL A 1102 -1.80 25.90 -7.08
C VAL A 1102 -2.15 26.44 -5.69
N SER A 1103 -2.99 25.73 -4.92
CA SER A 1103 -3.35 26.11 -3.55
C SER A 1103 -2.12 26.18 -2.65
N GLU A 1104 -1.24 25.17 -2.68
CA GLU A 1104 0.01 25.21 -1.91
C GLU A 1104 0.94 26.34 -2.37
N GLY A 1105 1.01 26.60 -3.67
CA GLY A 1105 1.76 27.74 -4.23
C GLY A 1105 1.23 29.09 -3.76
N LEU A 1106 -0.09 29.23 -3.62
CA LEU A 1106 -0.74 30.41 -3.05
C LEU A 1106 -0.39 30.59 -1.56
N GLU A 1107 -0.35 29.50 -0.79
CA GLU A 1107 0.05 29.49 0.62
C GLU A 1107 1.54 29.80 0.79
N ASP A 1108 2.41 29.29 -0.08
CA ASP A 1108 3.84 29.63 -0.11
C ASP A 1108 4.02 31.17 -0.18
N ILE A 1109 3.24 31.86 -1.01
CA ILE A 1109 3.26 33.34 -1.08
C ILE A 1109 2.77 33.98 0.22
N ALA A 1110 1.73 33.42 0.86
CA ALA A 1110 1.24 33.93 2.13
C ALA A 1110 2.30 33.82 3.24
N TYR A 1111 3.08 32.74 3.28
CA TYR A 1111 4.25 32.60 4.15
C TYR A 1111 5.30 33.69 3.88
N ILE A 1112 5.66 33.91 2.60
CA ILE A 1112 6.63 34.94 2.21
C ILE A 1112 6.19 36.32 2.68
N VAL A 1113 4.93 36.69 2.43
CA VAL A 1113 4.37 37.98 2.84
C VAL A 1113 4.35 38.11 4.36
N LYS A 1114 3.94 37.05 5.07
CA LYS A 1114 3.93 37.07 6.53
C LYS A 1114 5.33 37.26 7.13
N LEU A 1115 6.34 36.60 6.58
CA LEU A 1115 7.71 36.78 7.04
C LEU A 1115 8.22 38.20 6.73
N LYS A 1116 7.89 38.77 5.57
CA LYS A 1116 8.21 40.18 5.23
C LYS A 1116 7.61 41.16 6.24
N GLU A 1117 6.35 40.98 6.61
CA GLU A 1117 5.67 41.81 7.63
C GLU A 1117 6.39 41.74 8.98
N LEU A 1118 6.71 40.54 9.46
CA LEU A 1118 7.37 40.35 10.75
C LEU A 1118 8.80 40.89 10.76
N LEU A 1119 9.53 40.77 9.64
CA LEU A 1119 10.86 41.38 9.49
C LEU A 1119 10.80 42.90 9.50
N ALA A 1120 9.75 43.50 8.92
CA ALA A 1120 9.52 44.94 8.97
C ALA A 1120 9.19 45.39 10.40
N GLN A 1121 8.32 44.65 11.12
CA GLN A 1121 7.94 44.94 12.51
C GLN A 1121 9.12 44.78 13.49
N ALA A 1122 9.97 43.78 13.28
CA ALA A 1122 11.14 43.56 14.13
C ALA A 1122 12.18 44.69 14.02
N GLY A 1123 12.20 45.45 12.92
CA GLY A 1123 13.10 46.60 12.77
C GLY A 1123 14.57 46.24 12.96
N ASP A 1124 15.24 46.91 13.90
CA ASP A 1124 16.66 46.72 14.26
C ASP A 1124 16.86 45.79 15.46
N SER A 1125 15.79 45.18 16.00
CA SER A 1125 15.88 44.24 17.13
C SER A 1125 16.50 42.88 16.75
N LEU A 1126 16.65 42.60 15.46
CA LEU A 1126 17.30 41.40 14.93
C LEU A 1126 18.74 41.71 14.49
N PRO A 1127 19.72 40.84 14.78
CA PRO A 1127 21.06 40.97 14.24
C PRO A 1127 21.05 41.10 12.70
N PRO A 1128 21.85 42.02 12.11
CA PRO A 1128 21.85 42.27 10.66
C PRO A 1128 22.07 41.03 9.80
N GLU A 1129 22.94 40.12 10.27
CA GLU A 1129 23.21 38.84 9.60
C GLU A 1129 21.96 37.95 9.54
N LYS A 1130 21.23 37.85 10.65
CA LYS A 1130 19.99 37.07 10.72
C LYS A 1130 18.88 37.69 9.86
N LYS A 1131 18.76 39.01 9.87
CA LYS A 1131 17.80 39.73 9.02
C LYS A 1131 18.10 39.52 7.54
N THR A 1132 19.37 39.60 7.16
CA THR A 1132 19.83 39.32 5.78
C THR A 1132 19.58 37.88 5.37
N TYR A 1133 19.88 36.91 6.22
CA TYR A 1133 19.62 35.49 5.96
C TYR A 1133 18.12 35.23 5.72
N LEU A 1134 17.25 35.71 6.61
CA LEU A 1134 15.80 35.52 6.47
C LEU A 1134 15.23 36.24 5.24
N HIS A 1135 15.75 37.42 4.90
CA HIS A 1135 15.39 38.11 3.67
C HIS A 1135 15.80 37.30 2.43
N ASN A 1136 17.04 36.80 2.39
CA ASN A 1136 17.57 36.02 1.27
C ASN A 1136 16.81 34.71 1.08
N MET A 1137 16.34 34.09 2.18
CA MET A 1137 15.53 32.86 2.14
C MET A 1137 14.23 33.00 1.33
N ILE A 1138 13.61 34.19 1.35
CA ILE A 1138 12.33 34.47 0.66
C ILE A 1138 12.48 35.39 -0.56
N SER A 1139 13.71 35.61 -1.03
CA SER A 1139 13.97 36.42 -2.23
C SER A 1139 15.01 35.78 -3.14
N VAL A 1140 16.20 35.48 -2.61
CA VAL A 1140 17.34 34.96 -3.39
C VAL A 1140 17.23 33.46 -3.65
N ARG A 1141 16.72 32.66 -2.69
CA ARG A 1141 16.57 31.20 -2.85
C ARG A 1141 15.39 30.78 -3.75
N LEU A 1142 14.37 31.63 -3.92
CA LEU A 1142 13.17 31.23 -4.68
C LEU A 1142 13.46 30.86 -6.14
N PRO A 1143 14.23 31.66 -6.92
CA PRO A 1143 14.56 31.30 -8.30
C PRO A 1143 15.40 30.01 -8.40
N GLU A 1144 16.28 29.75 -7.43
CA GLU A 1144 17.07 28.52 -7.38
C GLU A 1144 16.17 27.29 -7.21
N ILE A 1145 15.25 27.33 -6.24
CA ILE A 1145 14.28 26.25 -5.99
C ILE A 1145 13.38 26.02 -7.21
N MET A 1146 12.87 27.10 -7.83
CA MET A 1146 12.06 26.99 -9.04
C MET A 1146 12.83 26.32 -10.19
N ASN A 1147 14.10 26.66 -10.37
CA ASN A 1147 14.95 26.05 -11.41
C ASN A 1147 15.28 24.57 -11.12
N ASN A 1148 15.52 24.23 -9.85
CA ASN A 1148 15.82 22.85 -9.46
C ASN A 1148 14.58 21.93 -9.54
N CYS A 1149 13.38 22.51 -9.37
CA CYS A 1149 12.09 21.81 -9.46
C CYS A 1149 12.01 20.55 -8.58
N SER A 1150 12.51 20.67 -7.35
CA SER A 1150 12.63 19.56 -6.39
C SER A 1150 11.65 19.72 -5.24
N GLN A 1151 10.80 18.70 -5.02
CA GLN A 1151 9.85 18.71 -3.90
C GLN A 1151 10.57 18.76 -2.54
N SER A 1152 11.66 18.00 -2.38
CA SER A 1152 12.38 17.97 -1.10
C SER A 1152 13.01 19.32 -0.75
N GLU A 1153 13.41 20.10 -1.75
CA GLU A 1153 13.89 21.47 -1.54
C GLU A 1153 12.76 22.42 -1.15
N VAL A 1154 11.58 22.27 -1.75
CA VAL A 1154 10.38 23.04 -1.40
C VAL A 1154 9.92 22.73 0.03
N ASP A 1155 9.88 21.44 0.42
CA ASP A 1155 9.52 21.01 1.77
C ASP A 1155 10.50 21.57 2.82
N ALA A 1156 11.80 21.46 2.55
CA ALA A 1156 12.83 22.01 3.42
C ALA A 1156 12.70 23.53 3.56
N TRP A 1157 12.51 24.24 2.44
CA TRP A 1157 12.30 25.69 2.45
C TRP A 1157 11.04 26.08 3.23
N ARG A 1158 9.90 25.40 3.02
CA ARG A 1158 8.63 25.72 3.71
C ARG A 1158 8.75 25.48 5.21
N GLN A 1159 9.44 24.41 5.63
CA GLN A 1159 9.77 24.16 7.04
C GLN A 1159 10.64 25.28 7.63
N GLU A 1160 11.74 25.66 6.96
CA GLU A 1160 12.64 26.75 7.42
C GLU A 1160 11.89 28.09 7.56
N VAL A 1161 11.04 28.44 6.60
CA VAL A 1161 10.23 29.67 6.63
C VAL A 1161 9.19 29.63 7.74
N GLY A 1162 8.48 28.50 7.90
CA GLY A 1162 7.49 28.31 8.96
C GLY A 1162 8.09 28.44 10.36
N GLU A 1163 9.24 27.81 10.60
CA GLU A 1163 9.99 27.92 11.86
C GLU A 1163 10.43 29.36 12.15
N ALA A 1164 10.88 30.08 11.12
CA ALA A 1164 11.26 31.49 11.26
C ALA A 1164 10.06 32.37 11.64
N ILE A 1165 8.91 32.20 10.98
CA ILE A 1165 7.68 32.94 11.28
C ILE A 1165 7.17 32.60 12.69
N ASP A 1166 7.15 31.33 13.06
CA ASP A 1166 6.74 30.86 14.40
C ASP A 1166 7.61 31.49 15.50
N ALA A 1167 8.93 31.49 15.33
CA ALA A 1167 9.88 32.07 16.27
C ALA A 1167 9.70 33.59 16.42
N LEU A 1168 9.48 34.32 15.32
CA LEU A 1168 9.24 35.77 15.35
C LEU A 1168 7.87 36.11 15.96
N SER A 1169 6.84 35.31 15.65
CA SER A 1169 5.48 35.52 16.16
C SER A 1169 5.41 35.31 17.68
N LYS A 1170 6.15 34.32 18.22
CA LYS A 1170 6.26 34.12 19.68
C LYS A 1170 6.93 35.29 20.41
N LYS A 1171 7.94 35.92 19.79
CA LYS A 1171 8.59 37.11 20.38
C LYS A 1171 7.67 38.33 20.39
N ALA A 1172 6.86 38.52 19.34
CA ALA A 1172 5.88 39.60 19.29
C ALA A 1172 4.75 39.47 20.35
N MET A 1173 4.49 38.25 20.84
CA MET A 1173 3.48 37.98 21.87
C MET A 1173 3.99 38.13 23.32
N GLN A 1174 5.29 38.34 23.55
CA GLN A 1174 5.79 38.65 24.90
C GLN A 1174 5.65 40.15 25.15
N PRO A 1175 4.85 40.60 26.14
CA PRO A 1175 4.79 42.01 26.50
C PRO A 1175 6.17 42.45 27.01
N ASN A 1176 6.68 43.55 26.46
CA ASN A 1176 7.85 44.27 26.97
C ASN A 1176 7.62 44.75 28.42
#